data_AF-A0AAN8C1N5-F1
#
_entry.id   AF-A0AAN8C1N5-F1
#
_cell.length_a   1.000
_cell.length_b   1.000
_cell.length_c   1.000
_cell.angle_alpha   90.00
_cell.angle_beta   90.00
_cell.angle_gamma   90.00
#
_symmetry.space_group_name_H-M   'P 1'
#
loop_
_entity.id
_entity.type
_entity.pdbx_description
1 polymer ?
#
loop_
_entity_poly.entity_id
_entity_poly.type
_entity_poly.pdbx_seq_one_letter_code
_entity_poly.pdbx_strand_id
1 'polypeptide(L)'
;MAIHFCLGVTLLLSMWATAKCDVPNEAINMECHDRFFVIAVDLAFTGNKPHFEAVDESGVYPITRHRAAQCGYSIGVLPLLGHVELRASYFSCHTENNDDKVFMFNFNLVVANEGKIVSYALSKTCSPSLPWSPREVTCEVNYMEVSVNGEVTCPSETKKENWNAALKSAYTSATSDWQVMLHGSEEQGMPMNLSEAHKRGYSFDLTDSRLVLRAQYGQPESFSTEVNGVPVEAVHATLFSRQGWVVLMVDLVAACSMHEGSYNDSGYMMWDTPEVLHPLMTSQHEAQVKIGVNGELVEEPVAEERGYIVKKQNTIIQISIPYNAEGAIRKSLVSGDLFEFYIFDLYLEQMLFGEDQMDTRLRSHRTLATPLLPRSLFSENRTVPEERVFTVYLGDVPEDVELAAVNLNGQKCKAPFSNESSLTITKVIQPNNNHGYTLKVSMFDPVIRQKFSKADAAMQQTLEINYTLTVLPENEPFHHLASVKAFTDVSPPVFDAVCTESGISFKLDHRPFDYLWEITIDSDLLTSELADQHGYIMSNDSNSLLLEVPLLSQGYQYESFNLKEVIGTFKILIRDPETSEVQSSSIKTCSFTTTELVMCSTDGRMTVVADLALAIPNGGNPARTNLRDKYCGPKETDGSRALFSFSLNSCGSTVKLSKEYVTYENEIFYSKKLRALKNPADPSNDIDRVTMQCTYPLSGLFRLFSVYKFESDKAGFGRIVHSAHSTEGLLSPTMEPTTVFQTPVYNTRRSRRPVSMRPGYQSLVKYIKVSSFRKNLPKKGAKGQLQIKLNPFIAL
;
A
#
# COMPACT_ATOMS: atom_id res chain seq x y z
N MET A 1 -64.71 27.05 69.36
CA MET A 1 -63.98 27.81 70.39
C MET A 1 -62.50 27.52 70.27
N ALA A 2 -61.69 28.57 70.39
CA ALA A 2 -60.25 28.60 70.67
C ALA A 2 -59.25 28.12 69.59
N ILE A 3 -58.54 29.13 69.10
CA ILE A 3 -57.30 29.19 68.32
C ILE A 3 -56.10 28.87 69.23
N HIS A 4 -55.07 28.15 68.76
CA HIS A 4 -53.67 28.66 68.77
C HIS A 4 -52.64 27.70 68.12
N PHE A 5 -51.91 28.29 67.16
CA PHE A 5 -50.51 28.12 66.72
C PHE A 5 -49.66 26.96 67.26
N CYS A 6 -48.98 26.26 66.34
CA CYS A 6 -47.58 25.85 66.51
C CYS A 6 -46.85 25.84 65.15
N LEU A 7 -45.72 26.56 65.10
CA LEU A 7 -44.73 26.52 64.02
C LEU A 7 -44.18 25.10 63.84
N GLY A 8 -44.01 24.67 62.60
CA GLY A 8 -43.27 23.46 62.23
C GLY A 8 -42.30 23.76 61.10
N VAL A 9 -41.02 23.82 61.44
CA VAL A 9 -39.87 23.98 60.54
C VAL A 9 -39.81 22.79 59.57
N THR A 10 -39.86 23.07 58.27
CA THR A 10 -39.54 22.09 57.22
C THR A 10 -38.05 21.79 57.21
N LEU A 11 -37.65 20.66 57.79
CA LEU A 11 -36.32 20.08 57.63
C LEU A 11 -36.31 19.30 56.31
N LEU A 12 -35.73 19.88 55.26
CA LEU A 12 -35.35 19.18 54.04
C LEU A 12 -34.14 18.30 54.34
N LEU A 13 -34.37 17.03 54.73
CA LEU A 13 -33.36 15.99 54.65
C LEU A 13 -33.21 15.61 53.18
N SER A 14 -32.20 16.16 52.51
CA SER A 14 -31.71 15.65 51.24
C SER A 14 -31.05 14.29 51.49
N MET A 15 -31.82 13.21 51.38
CA MET A 15 -31.23 11.90 51.09
C MET A 15 -30.75 11.95 49.63
N TRP A 16 -29.45 12.20 49.44
CA TRP A 16 -28.77 11.77 48.23
C TRP A 16 -28.65 10.25 48.31
N ALA A 17 -29.66 9.55 47.81
CA ALA A 17 -29.48 8.17 47.37
C ALA A 17 -28.47 8.23 46.21
N THR A 18 -27.25 7.76 46.45
CA THR A 18 -26.31 7.45 45.38
C THR A 18 -26.99 6.41 44.50
N ALA A 19 -27.41 6.83 43.32
CA ALA A 19 -27.89 5.92 42.29
C ALA A 19 -26.75 4.94 42.01
N LYS A 20 -26.93 3.66 42.40
CA LYS A 20 -26.10 2.57 41.91
C LYS A 20 -26.37 2.48 40.41
N CYS A 21 -25.47 3.00 39.59
CA CYS A 21 -25.46 2.73 38.17
C CYS A 21 -25.06 1.26 38.00
N ASP A 22 -25.95 0.42 37.46
CA ASP A 22 -25.60 -0.93 37.07
C ASP A 22 -24.52 -0.88 35.99
N VAL A 23 -23.43 -1.60 36.25
CA VAL A 23 -22.29 -1.76 35.33
C VAL A 23 -22.73 -2.63 34.15
N PRO A 24 -22.34 -2.33 32.90
CA PRO A 24 -22.43 -3.30 31.82
C PRO A 24 -21.56 -4.53 32.15
N ASN A 25 -22.17 -5.68 32.40
CA ASN A 25 -21.48 -6.92 32.80
C ASN A 25 -20.36 -7.38 31.85
N GLU A 26 -20.27 -6.82 30.65
CA GLU A 26 -19.23 -7.14 29.64
C GLU A 26 -17.93 -6.32 29.81
N ALA A 27 -17.93 -5.20 30.55
CA ALA A 27 -16.78 -4.30 30.63
C ALA A 27 -15.88 -4.49 31.87
N ILE A 28 -16.36 -5.24 32.87
CA ILE A 28 -15.65 -5.50 34.13
C ILE A 28 -15.63 -7.01 34.38
N ASN A 29 -14.43 -7.57 34.50
CA ASN A 29 -14.23 -8.95 34.91
C ASN A 29 -13.64 -9.01 36.33
N MET A 30 -14.17 -9.91 37.16
CA MET A 30 -13.77 -10.09 38.56
C MET A 30 -13.57 -11.57 38.85
N GLU A 31 -12.32 -11.97 39.03
CA GLU A 31 -11.89 -13.36 39.11
C GLU A 31 -11.15 -13.65 40.41
N CYS A 32 -11.53 -14.75 41.07
CA CYS A 32 -10.85 -15.27 42.25
C CYS A 32 -9.84 -16.33 41.81
N HIS A 33 -8.54 -16.02 41.92
CA HIS A 33 -7.49 -17.02 41.79
C HIS A 33 -7.18 -17.64 43.16
N ASP A 34 -6.36 -18.69 43.20
CA ASP A 34 -6.10 -19.49 44.41
C ASP A 34 -5.63 -18.65 45.62
N ARG A 35 -4.89 -17.54 45.42
CA ARG A 35 -4.33 -16.69 46.49
C ARG A 35 -4.45 -15.18 46.31
N PHE A 36 -5.04 -14.76 45.21
CA PHE A 36 -5.23 -13.34 44.91
C PHE A 36 -6.52 -13.15 44.12
N PHE A 37 -7.06 -11.94 44.22
CA PHE A 37 -8.25 -11.52 43.52
C PHE A 37 -7.87 -10.53 42.42
N VAL A 38 -8.49 -10.67 41.25
CA VAL A 38 -8.22 -9.83 40.09
C VAL A 38 -9.48 -9.09 39.68
N ILE A 39 -9.34 -7.79 39.43
CA ILE A 39 -10.32 -6.99 38.69
C ILE A 39 -9.66 -6.54 37.39
N ALA A 40 -10.21 -6.94 36.25
CA ALA A 40 -9.82 -6.44 34.93
C ALA A 40 -10.95 -5.58 34.36
N VAL A 41 -10.63 -4.39 33.88
CA VAL A 41 -11.62 -3.41 33.41
C VAL A 41 -11.23 -2.82 32.06
N ASP A 42 -12.13 -2.84 31.08
CA ASP A 42 -11.89 -2.27 29.76
C ASP A 42 -11.65 -0.74 29.82
N LEU A 43 -10.55 -0.27 29.24
CA LEU A 43 -10.16 1.13 29.13
C LEU A 43 -11.10 1.92 28.22
N ALA A 44 -11.72 1.29 27.22
CA ALA A 44 -12.77 1.90 26.42
C ALA A 44 -13.98 2.31 27.28
N PHE A 45 -14.22 1.57 28.37
CA PHE A 45 -15.26 1.91 29.35
C PHE A 45 -14.80 2.96 30.37
N THR A 46 -13.55 2.87 30.87
CA THR A 46 -13.08 3.76 31.95
C THR A 46 -12.54 5.11 31.50
N GLY A 47 -12.20 5.24 30.22
CA GLY A 47 -11.39 6.35 29.72
C GLY A 47 -9.96 6.31 30.26
N ASN A 48 -9.23 7.43 30.11
CA ASN A 48 -7.75 7.44 30.22
C ASN A 48 -7.19 7.41 31.66
N LYS A 49 -8.02 7.53 32.71
CA LYS A 49 -7.54 7.65 34.10
C LYS A 49 -8.49 7.01 35.15
N PRO A 50 -8.78 5.69 35.07
CA PRO A 50 -9.44 5.00 36.18
C PRO A 50 -8.55 5.00 37.42
N HIS A 51 -9.18 4.95 38.59
CA HIS A 51 -8.51 4.54 39.82
C HIS A 51 -9.45 3.70 40.69
N PHE A 52 -8.84 2.94 41.58
CA PHE A 52 -9.54 2.07 42.52
C PHE A 52 -9.49 2.64 43.93
N GLU A 53 -10.57 2.46 44.67
CA GLU A 53 -10.64 2.69 46.11
C GLU A 53 -11.03 1.38 46.79
N ALA A 54 -10.37 1.03 47.89
CA ALA A 54 -10.78 -0.08 48.74
C ALA A 54 -11.84 0.40 49.75
N VAL A 55 -12.79 -0.47 50.09
CA VAL A 55 -13.91 -0.14 50.97
C VAL A 55 -13.98 -1.16 52.09
N ASP A 56 -14.10 -0.69 53.33
CA ASP A 56 -14.36 -1.52 54.51
C ASP A 56 -15.39 -0.85 55.44
N GLU A 57 -15.64 -1.42 56.61
CA GLU A 57 -16.55 -0.86 57.62
C GLU A 57 -16.12 0.53 58.13
N SER A 58 -14.82 0.84 58.06
CA SER A 58 -14.21 2.09 58.55
C SER A 58 -14.22 3.21 57.51
N GLY A 59 -14.33 2.90 56.22
CA GLY A 59 -14.54 3.90 55.18
C GLY A 59 -14.04 3.49 53.78
N VAL A 60 -13.68 4.51 53.00
CA VAL A 60 -13.22 4.39 51.61
C VAL A 60 -11.78 4.90 51.50
N TYR A 61 -10.90 4.11 50.89
CA TYR A 61 -9.46 4.33 50.88
C TYR A 61 -8.90 4.30 49.45
N PRO A 62 -8.31 5.39 48.94
CA PRO A 62 -7.76 5.40 47.59
C PRO A 62 -6.53 4.50 47.49
N ILE A 63 -6.49 3.64 46.47
CA ILE A 63 -5.35 2.76 46.19
C ILE A 63 -4.35 3.53 45.32
N THR A 64 -3.45 4.24 46.00
CA THR A 64 -2.35 4.98 45.37
C THR A 64 -1.14 4.07 45.17
N ARG A 65 -0.23 4.41 44.24
CA ARG A 65 1.03 3.64 44.04
C ARG A 65 1.81 3.40 45.34
N HIS A 66 1.84 4.39 46.24
CA HIS A 66 2.59 4.30 47.49
C HIS A 66 1.90 3.42 48.54
N ARG A 67 0.55 3.40 48.60
CA ARG A 67 -0.20 2.55 49.53
C ARG A 67 -0.41 1.14 49.00
N ALA A 68 -0.44 0.97 47.68
CA ALA A 68 -0.74 -0.29 47.04
C ALA A 68 0.17 -1.41 47.55
N ALA A 69 1.50 -1.21 47.48
CA ALA A 69 2.48 -2.20 47.95
C ALA A 69 2.36 -2.50 49.46
N GLN A 70 2.13 -1.49 50.30
CA GLN A 70 1.97 -1.68 51.75
C GLN A 70 0.71 -2.47 52.09
N CYS A 71 -0.34 -2.28 51.30
CA CYS A 71 -1.64 -2.90 51.51
C CYS A 71 -1.92 -4.14 50.67
N GLY A 72 -0.95 -4.67 49.93
CA GLY A 72 -1.13 -5.92 49.19
C GLY A 72 -1.94 -5.75 47.90
N TYR A 73 -1.80 -4.59 47.25
CA TYR A 73 -2.39 -4.30 45.96
C TYR A 73 -1.31 -4.08 44.90
N SER A 74 -1.59 -4.53 43.69
CA SER A 74 -0.82 -4.23 42.49
C SER A 74 -1.77 -3.71 41.42
N ILE A 75 -1.41 -2.60 40.76
CA ILE A 75 -2.19 -2.01 39.68
C ILE A 75 -1.34 -2.01 38.43
N GLY A 76 -1.79 -2.75 37.41
CA GLY A 76 -1.24 -2.74 36.06
C GLY A 76 -2.20 -2.01 35.13
N VAL A 77 -1.80 -0.84 34.62
CA VAL A 77 -2.49 -0.28 33.46
C VAL A 77 -1.91 -1.01 32.24
N LEU A 78 -2.76 -1.66 31.45
CA LEU A 78 -2.38 -2.36 30.24
C LEU A 78 -3.06 -1.64 29.06
N PRO A 79 -2.57 -0.45 28.64
CA PRO A 79 -3.19 0.39 27.61
C PRO A 79 -3.51 -0.34 26.32
N LEU A 80 -2.73 -1.39 26.07
CA LEU A 80 -2.61 -2.05 24.78
C LEU A 80 -3.45 -3.33 24.71
N LEU A 81 -3.72 -3.95 25.85
CA LEU A 81 -4.81 -4.93 25.99
C LEU A 81 -6.16 -4.24 26.23
N GLY A 82 -6.16 -2.89 26.21
CA GLY A 82 -7.36 -2.11 26.42
C GLY A 82 -7.96 -2.32 27.79
N HIS A 83 -7.19 -2.65 28.83
CA HIS A 83 -7.75 -2.77 30.18
C HIS A 83 -6.81 -2.33 31.29
N VAL A 84 -7.37 -2.13 32.49
CA VAL A 84 -6.63 -1.94 33.74
C VAL A 84 -6.90 -3.11 34.65
N GLU A 85 -5.84 -3.64 35.24
CA GLU A 85 -5.88 -4.74 36.17
C GLU A 85 -5.52 -4.27 37.59
N LEU A 86 -6.34 -4.63 38.57
CA LEU A 86 -6.02 -4.58 39.99
C LEU A 86 -5.89 -6.02 40.51
N ARG A 87 -4.73 -6.36 41.07
CA ARG A 87 -4.53 -7.59 41.84
C ARG A 87 -4.48 -7.28 43.32
N ALA A 88 -5.22 -8.04 44.12
CA ALA A 88 -5.27 -7.91 45.57
C ALA A 88 -4.89 -9.24 46.24
N SER A 89 -3.96 -9.19 47.20
CA SER A 89 -3.70 -10.31 48.11
C SER A 89 -4.94 -10.62 48.94
N TYR A 90 -5.14 -11.88 49.29
CA TYR A 90 -6.18 -12.27 50.24
C TYR A 90 -5.97 -11.64 51.62
N PHE A 91 -4.75 -11.24 51.95
CA PHE A 91 -4.40 -10.53 53.18
C PHE A 91 -4.26 -9.00 52.96
N SER A 92 -4.91 -8.43 51.94
CA SER A 92 -4.84 -6.98 51.72
C SER A 92 -5.57 -6.17 52.81
N CYS A 93 -5.13 -4.94 53.09
CA CYS A 93 -5.53 -4.14 54.27
C CYS A 93 -7.03 -4.01 54.55
N HIS A 94 -7.87 -4.04 53.50
CA HIS A 94 -9.30 -3.74 53.58
C HIS A 94 -10.17 -4.93 53.17
N THR A 95 -9.59 -6.14 53.21
CA THR A 95 -10.30 -7.39 52.91
C THR A 95 -10.87 -7.95 54.20
N GLU A 96 -12.16 -8.26 54.19
CA GLU A 96 -12.76 -8.98 55.30
C GLU A 96 -12.34 -10.45 55.21
N ASN A 97 -11.67 -10.93 56.25
CA ASN A 97 -11.15 -12.29 56.33
C ASN A 97 -11.90 -13.08 57.42
N ASN A 98 -12.50 -14.19 57.02
CA ASN A 98 -13.16 -15.13 57.92
C ASN A 98 -12.39 -16.47 57.93
N ASP A 99 -11.69 -16.74 59.03
CA ASP A 99 -10.92 -17.97 59.31
C ASP A 99 -9.90 -18.37 58.22
N ASP A 100 -9.33 -17.41 57.48
CA ASP A 100 -8.47 -17.65 56.32
C ASP A 100 -9.12 -18.55 55.24
N LYS A 101 -10.46 -18.63 55.20
CA LYS A 101 -11.22 -19.52 54.31
C LYS A 101 -12.13 -18.75 53.36
N VAL A 102 -12.65 -17.61 53.81
CA VAL A 102 -13.57 -16.78 53.04
C VAL A 102 -13.11 -15.34 53.14
N PHE A 103 -12.88 -14.74 51.97
CA PHE A 103 -12.38 -13.38 51.84
C PHE A 103 -13.39 -12.56 51.07
N MET A 104 -13.85 -11.44 51.63
CA MET A 104 -14.73 -10.51 50.94
C MET A 104 -13.98 -9.24 50.56
N PHE A 105 -13.96 -8.99 49.26
CA PHE A 105 -13.33 -7.83 48.64
C PHE A 105 -14.39 -6.81 48.27
N ASN A 106 -14.20 -5.57 48.71
CA ASN A 106 -15.06 -4.45 48.36
C ASN A 106 -14.20 -3.30 47.82
N PHE A 107 -14.51 -2.87 46.59
CA PHE A 107 -13.81 -1.80 45.89
C PHE A 107 -14.79 -0.83 45.25
N ASN A 108 -14.35 0.41 45.05
CA ASN A 108 -14.97 1.32 44.10
C ASN A 108 -14.03 1.50 42.90
N LEU A 109 -14.57 1.32 41.69
CA LEU A 109 -13.93 1.77 40.47
C LEU A 109 -14.41 3.18 40.15
N VAL A 110 -13.49 4.14 40.16
CA VAL A 110 -13.79 5.54 39.88
C VAL A 110 -13.30 5.90 38.48
N VAL A 111 -14.23 6.31 37.61
CA VAL A 111 -13.96 6.65 36.21
C VAL A 111 -14.41 8.07 35.90
N ALA A 112 -13.75 8.69 34.91
CA ALA A 112 -14.15 10.00 34.38
C ALA A 112 -14.89 9.80 33.05
N ASN A 113 -16.23 9.83 33.08
CA ASN A 113 -17.06 9.71 31.89
C ASN A 113 -17.67 11.08 31.52
N GLU A 114 -17.39 11.58 30.32
CA GLU A 114 -17.90 12.88 29.82
C GLU A 114 -17.69 14.07 30.78
N GLY A 115 -16.59 14.07 31.54
CA GLY A 115 -16.27 15.11 32.53
C GLY A 115 -17.01 14.98 33.87
N LYS A 116 -17.81 13.93 34.06
CA LYS A 116 -18.40 13.56 35.35
C LYS A 116 -17.64 12.38 35.95
N ILE A 117 -17.35 12.48 37.24
CA ILE A 117 -16.75 11.38 38.01
C ILE A 117 -17.89 10.42 38.40
N VAL A 118 -17.80 9.17 37.96
CA VAL A 118 -18.74 8.10 38.29
C VAL A 118 -17.99 7.03 39.07
N SER A 119 -18.60 6.52 40.13
CA SER A 119 -18.05 5.47 40.97
C SER A 119 -18.93 4.23 40.89
N TYR A 120 -18.32 3.08 40.60
CA TYR A 120 -18.97 1.78 40.54
C TYR A 120 -18.51 0.92 41.71
N ALA A 121 -19.46 0.47 42.52
CA ALA A 121 -19.19 -0.43 43.63
C ALA A 121 -19.01 -1.87 43.11
N LEU A 122 -17.86 -2.45 43.41
CA LEU A 122 -17.44 -3.80 43.01
C LEU A 122 -17.24 -4.63 44.27
N SER A 123 -17.92 -5.76 44.36
CA SER A 123 -17.80 -6.67 45.50
C SER A 123 -17.69 -8.11 45.04
N LYS A 124 -16.76 -8.87 45.61
CA LYS A 124 -16.60 -10.30 45.33
C LYS A 124 -16.20 -11.05 46.60
N THR A 125 -16.80 -12.21 46.81
CA THR A 125 -16.38 -13.15 47.84
C THR A 125 -15.57 -14.26 47.18
N CYS A 126 -14.38 -14.51 47.70
CA CYS A 126 -13.46 -15.54 47.23
C CYS A 126 -13.15 -16.55 48.34
N SER A 127 -12.92 -17.80 47.94
CA SER A 127 -12.44 -18.86 48.82
C SER A 127 -11.28 -19.57 48.14
N PRO A 128 -10.14 -19.76 48.84
CA PRO A 128 -9.01 -20.52 48.29
C PRO A 128 -9.47 -21.93 47.91
N SER A 129 -9.04 -22.43 46.74
CA SER A 129 -9.41 -23.77 46.28
C SER A 129 -8.53 -24.85 46.92
N LEU A 130 -7.31 -24.50 47.30
CA LEU A 130 -6.35 -25.37 47.98
C LEU A 130 -6.10 -24.89 49.42
N PRO A 131 -5.89 -25.81 50.38
CA PRO A 131 -5.43 -25.46 51.73
C PRO A 131 -4.15 -24.63 51.69
N TRP A 132 -3.99 -23.75 52.68
CA TRP A 132 -2.78 -22.95 52.84
C TRP A 132 -1.58 -23.84 53.14
N SER A 133 -0.46 -23.59 52.44
CA SER A 133 0.80 -24.21 52.81
C SER A 133 1.31 -23.64 54.15
N PRO A 134 2.12 -24.40 54.91
CA PRO A 134 2.73 -23.95 56.16
C PRO A 134 3.44 -22.60 56.02
N ARG A 135 4.15 -22.41 54.90
CA ARG A 135 4.71 -21.12 54.48
C ARG A 135 4.34 -20.84 53.03
N GLU A 136 3.83 -19.64 52.77
CA GLU A 136 3.58 -19.14 51.42
C GLU A 136 4.32 -17.81 51.22
N VAL A 137 5.00 -17.67 50.09
CA VAL A 137 5.72 -16.44 49.71
C VAL A 137 5.17 -15.96 48.37
N THR A 138 4.80 -14.69 48.29
CA THR A 138 4.32 -14.05 47.07
C THR A 138 5.26 -12.91 46.70
N CYS A 139 5.89 -13.05 45.55
CA CYS A 139 6.70 -12.04 44.88
C CYS A 139 5.82 -11.38 43.82
N GLU A 140 5.09 -10.33 44.21
CA GLU A 140 4.32 -9.53 43.27
C GLU A 140 5.27 -8.58 42.51
N VAL A 141 4.77 -7.79 41.55
CA VAL A 141 5.58 -6.83 40.80
C VAL A 141 6.09 -5.66 41.65
N ASN A 142 5.41 -5.32 42.75
CA ASN A 142 5.71 -4.14 43.58
C ASN A 142 5.95 -4.44 45.07
N TYR A 143 5.69 -5.66 45.56
CA TYR A 143 5.97 -6.05 46.94
C TYR A 143 6.31 -7.54 47.10
N MET A 144 6.91 -7.85 48.24
CA MET A 144 7.12 -9.20 48.75
C MET A 144 6.18 -9.44 49.94
N GLU A 145 5.54 -10.60 49.97
CA GLU A 145 4.66 -11.01 51.06
C GLU A 145 5.01 -12.43 51.49
N VAL A 146 5.07 -12.67 52.79
CA VAL A 146 5.20 -14.01 53.36
C VAL A 146 4.11 -14.23 54.37
N SER A 147 3.48 -15.40 54.30
CA SER A 147 2.44 -15.85 55.22
C SER A 147 2.87 -17.18 55.81
N VAL A 148 2.91 -17.28 57.14
CA VAL A 148 3.31 -18.48 57.89
C VAL A 148 2.17 -18.92 58.81
N ASN A 149 1.97 -20.22 58.94
CA ASN A 149 1.02 -20.78 59.90
C ASN A 149 1.43 -20.39 61.34
N GLY A 150 0.49 -19.86 62.12
CA GLY A 150 0.67 -19.47 63.51
C GLY A 150 0.87 -20.66 64.47
N GLU A 151 0.48 -21.87 64.06
CA GLU A 151 0.68 -23.11 64.84
C GLU A 151 2.09 -23.73 64.70
N VAL A 152 3.01 -23.07 63.98
CA VAL A 152 4.35 -23.60 63.72
C VAL A 152 5.14 -23.81 65.02
N THR A 153 5.42 -25.07 65.32
CA THR A 153 6.35 -25.52 66.36
C THR A 153 7.75 -24.93 66.15
N CYS A 154 8.33 -24.40 67.23
CA CYS A 154 9.67 -23.83 67.24
C CYS A 154 10.71 -24.73 66.53
N PRO A 155 11.67 -24.17 65.77
CA PRO A 155 12.72 -24.96 65.15
C PRO A 155 13.53 -25.75 66.19
N SER A 156 13.75 -27.04 65.92
CA SER A 156 14.62 -27.91 66.72
C SER A 156 16.10 -27.54 66.55
N GLU A 157 16.67 -26.85 67.54
CA GLU A 157 18.08 -26.77 67.99
C GLU A 157 19.30 -26.78 67.03
N THR A 158 19.20 -26.75 65.71
CA THR A 158 20.32 -27.22 64.85
C THR A 158 21.20 -26.20 64.11
N LYS A 159 21.17 -24.89 64.42
CA LYS A 159 22.27 -23.97 64.02
C LYS A 159 22.59 -22.95 65.12
N LYS A 160 23.67 -23.19 65.87
CA LYS A 160 23.92 -22.63 67.21
C LYS A 160 24.63 -21.28 67.30
N GLU A 161 25.08 -20.67 66.19
CA GLU A 161 26.08 -19.58 66.30
C GLU A 161 25.52 -18.15 66.08
N ASN A 162 24.60 -17.92 65.13
CA ASN A 162 23.98 -16.58 64.93
C ASN A 162 22.71 -16.31 65.76
N TRP A 163 22.14 -17.36 66.37
CA TRP A 163 20.87 -17.27 67.10
C TRP A 163 20.99 -16.71 68.51
N ASN A 164 22.17 -16.78 69.14
CA ASN A 164 22.30 -16.47 70.57
C ASN A 164 22.18 -14.97 70.92
N ALA A 165 22.53 -14.06 70.01
CA ALA A 165 22.42 -12.61 70.25
C ALA A 165 20.98 -12.10 70.01
N ALA A 166 20.38 -12.49 68.87
CA ALA A 166 19.01 -12.17 68.50
C ALA A 166 18.01 -12.68 69.54
N LEU A 167 18.15 -13.94 69.94
CA LEU A 167 17.27 -14.60 70.90
C LEU A 167 17.38 -13.97 72.30
N LYS A 168 18.58 -13.56 72.72
CA LYS A 168 18.79 -12.87 74.00
C LYS A 168 18.20 -11.46 74.00
N SER A 169 18.34 -10.72 72.90
CA SER A 169 17.75 -9.39 72.71
C SER A 169 16.21 -9.45 72.67
N ALA A 170 15.65 -10.36 71.88
CA ALA A 170 14.21 -10.59 71.80
C ALA A 170 13.65 -11.05 73.16
N TYR A 171 14.28 -12.02 73.82
CA TYR A 171 13.81 -12.52 75.13
C TYR A 171 13.86 -11.46 76.23
N THR A 172 14.88 -10.58 76.25
CA THR A 172 15.00 -9.52 77.26
C THR A 172 14.06 -8.34 77.02
N SER A 173 13.72 -8.05 75.76
CA SER A 173 12.83 -6.94 75.38
C SER A 173 11.37 -7.35 75.19
N ALA A 174 11.05 -8.65 75.18
CA ALA A 174 9.72 -9.19 74.92
C ALA A 174 8.66 -8.68 75.92
N THR A 175 7.66 -8.01 75.37
CA THR A 175 6.41 -7.63 76.05
C THR A 175 5.29 -8.61 75.72
N SER A 176 4.12 -8.45 76.38
CA SER A 176 2.91 -9.18 75.97
C SER A 176 2.48 -8.83 74.54
N ASP A 177 2.71 -7.58 74.14
CA ASP A 177 2.39 -7.10 72.80
C ASP A 177 3.41 -7.64 71.78
N TRP A 178 2.95 -7.87 70.55
CA TRP A 178 3.79 -8.31 69.45
C TRP A 178 4.82 -7.24 69.07
N GLN A 179 6.07 -7.67 68.97
CA GLN A 179 7.22 -6.87 68.58
C GLN A 179 7.93 -7.53 67.41
N VAL A 180 8.66 -6.72 66.65
CA VAL A 180 9.41 -7.19 65.49
C VAL A 180 10.86 -6.73 65.53
N MET A 181 11.74 -7.63 65.09
CA MET A 181 13.13 -7.37 64.78
C MET A 181 13.35 -7.57 63.28
N LEU A 182 13.75 -6.52 62.56
CA LEU A 182 14.14 -6.60 61.16
C LEU A 182 15.63 -6.93 61.07
N HIS A 183 16.00 -7.88 60.22
CA HIS A 183 17.39 -8.30 60.02
C HIS A 183 17.93 -7.72 58.72
N GLY A 184 18.86 -6.77 58.82
CA GLY A 184 19.58 -6.23 57.67
C GLY A 184 20.79 -7.10 57.28
N SER A 185 21.54 -6.66 56.26
CA SER A 185 22.71 -7.38 55.73
C SER A 185 23.95 -7.33 56.63
N GLU A 186 24.10 -6.28 57.46
CA GLU A 186 25.29 -6.04 58.28
C GLU A 186 25.01 -5.81 59.78
N GLU A 187 23.81 -5.33 60.15
CA GLU A 187 23.41 -5.10 61.54
C GLU A 187 22.01 -5.64 61.85
N GLN A 188 21.84 -6.09 63.09
CA GLN A 188 20.56 -6.57 63.63
C GLN A 188 19.72 -5.38 64.11
N GLY A 189 18.51 -5.23 63.55
CA GLY A 189 17.64 -4.11 63.88
C GLY A 189 17.22 -4.10 65.35
N MET A 190 16.99 -2.91 65.91
CA MET A 190 16.43 -2.81 67.25
C MET A 190 14.97 -3.28 67.26
N PRO A 191 14.52 -3.97 68.33
CA PRO A 191 13.10 -4.27 68.55
C PRO A 191 12.22 -3.03 68.39
N MET A 192 11.16 -3.16 67.60
CA MET A 192 10.14 -2.12 67.46
C MET A 192 8.74 -2.73 67.55
N ASN A 193 7.75 -1.89 67.85
CA ASN A 193 6.35 -2.32 67.80
C ASN A 193 5.85 -2.35 66.33
N LEU A 194 4.75 -3.06 66.09
CA LEU A 194 4.21 -3.21 64.73
C LEU A 194 3.74 -1.88 64.12
N SER A 195 3.27 -0.93 64.93
CA SER A 195 2.87 0.40 64.45
C SER A 195 4.06 1.22 63.94
N GLU A 196 5.21 1.10 64.59
CA GLU A 196 6.46 1.72 64.16
C GLU A 196 6.98 1.06 62.88
N ALA A 197 6.94 -0.27 62.81
CA ALA A 197 7.32 -1.00 61.60
C ALA A 197 6.43 -0.61 60.39
N HIS A 198 5.12 -0.45 60.62
CA HIS A 198 4.18 0.04 59.60
C HIS A 198 4.54 1.45 59.13
N LYS A 199 4.92 2.37 60.03
CA LYS A 199 5.39 3.71 59.65
C LYS A 199 6.68 3.69 58.84
N ARG A 200 7.50 2.64 59.01
CA ARG A 200 8.71 2.39 58.21
C ARG A 200 8.44 1.67 56.90
N GLY A 201 7.19 1.26 56.63
CA GLY A 201 6.77 0.63 55.37
C GLY A 201 6.69 -0.90 55.40
N TYR A 202 6.79 -1.52 56.57
CA TYR A 202 6.60 -2.96 56.78
C TYR A 202 5.23 -3.23 57.38
N SER A 203 4.38 -3.93 56.64
CA SER A 203 3.03 -4.27 57.12
C SER A 203 3.02 -5.67 57.74
N PHE A 204 2.31 -5.82 58.85
CA PHE A 204 2.11 -7.08 59.54
C PHE A 204 0.62 -7.30 59.73
N ASP A 205 0.16 -8.50 59.40
CA ASP A 205 -1.22 -8.92 59.67
C ASP A 205 -1.19 -10.22 60.49
N LEU A 206 -2.04 -10.26 61.52
CA LEU A 206 -2.12 -11.34 62.50
C LEU A 206 -3.54 -11.88 62.45
N THR A 207 -3.74 -12.97 61.73
CA THR A 207 -5.03 -13.67 61.66
C THR A 207 -5.10 -14.73 62.76
N ASP A 208 -6.27 -15.35 62.94
CA ASP A 208 -6.44 -16.42 63.95
C ASP A 208 -5.53 -17.63 63.69
N SER A 209 -5.12 -17.87 62.43
CA SER A 209 -4.27 -18.99 62.05
C SER A 209 -2.94 -18.62 61.40
N ARG A 210 -2.68 -17.36 61.04
CA ARG A 210 -1.50 -17.02 60.23
C ARG A 210 -0.87 -15.67 60.59
N LEU A 211 0.44 -15.59 60.34
CA LEU A 211 1.26 -14.41 60.50
C LEU A 211 1.74 -13.96 59.13
N VAL A 212 1.45 -12.72 58.75
CA VAL A 212 1.77 -12.16 57.44
C VAL A 212 2.74 -11.00 57.60
N LEU A 213 3.81 -10.98 56.79
CA LEU A 213 4.70 -9.85 56.61
C LEU A 213 4.62 -9.40 55.15
N ARG A 214 4.52 -8.08 54.94
CA ARG A 214 4.61 -7.45 53.63
C ARG A 214 5.65 -6.33 53.63
N ALA A 215 6.48 -6.32 52.59
CA ALA A 215 7.46 -5.27 52.35
C ALA A 215 7.47 -4.89 50.87
N GLN A 216 7.49 -3.59 50.58
CA GLN A 216 7.78 -3.12 49.23
C GLN A 216 9.23 -3.49 48.84
N TYR A 217 9.50 -3.68 47.55
CA TYR A 217 10.89 -3.78 47.09
C TYR A 217 11.69 -2.49 47.37
N GLY A 218 12.97 -2.64 47.67
CA GLY A 218 13.92 -1.55 47.93
C GLY A 218 13.81 -0.92 49.32
N GLN A 219 13.20 -1.59 50.29
CA GLN A 219 13.11 -1.08 51.67
C GLN A 219 14.49 -1.10 52.37
N PRO A 220 14.77 -0.22 53.34
CA PRO A 220 16.11 -0.09 53.93
C PRO A 220 16.64 -1.37 54.59
N GLU A 221 15.77 -2.12 55.27
CA GLU A 221 16.11 -3.40 55.90
C GLU A 221 15.86 -4.62 54.99
N SER A 222 15.50 -4.40 53.71
CA SER A 222 15.61 -5.43 52.67
C SER A 222 17.04 -5.49 52.15
N PHE A 223 17.52 -6.67 51.76
CA PHE A 223 18.87 -6.85 51.24
C PHE A 223 18.84 -7.56 49.89
N SER A 224 19.63 -7.03 48.95
CA SER A 224 19.88 -7.68 47.67
C SER A 224 21.14 -8.55 47.81
N THR A 225 21.01 -9.83 47.47
CA THR A 225 22.11 -10.79 47.45
C THR A 225 22.14 -11.51 46.12
N GLU A 226 23.32 -12.01 45.72
CA GLU A 226 23.47 -12.79 44.50
C GLU A 226 23.54 -14.26 44.88
N VAL A 227 22.54 -15.04 44.45
CA VAL A 227 22.47 -16.49 44.69
C VAL A 227 22.75 -17.18 43.36
N ASN A 228 23.90 -17.86 43.28
CA ASN A 228 24.35 -18.57 42.07
C ASN A 228 24.36 -17.72 40.80
N GLY A 229 24.68 -16.42 40.89
CA GLY A 229 24.68 -15.52 39.73
C GLY A 229 23.36 -14.79 39.47
N VAL A 230 22.29 -15.12 40.21
CA VAL A 230 20.97 -14.49 40.05
C VAL A 230 20.74 -13.49 41.19
N PRO A 231 20.35 -12.23 40.89
CA PRO A 231 20.04 -11.27 41.92
C PRO A 231 18.73 -11.64 42.63
N VAL A 232 18.75 -11.66 43.95
CA VAL A 232 17.60 -11.94 44.81
C VAL A 232 17.48 -10.82 45.82
N GLU A 233 16.27 -10.27 45.97
CA GLU A 233 15.96 -9.38 47.07
C GLU A 233 15.22 -10.15 48.15
N ALA A 234 15.62 -9.96 49.41
CA ALA A 234 15.02 -10.62 50.55
C ALA A 234 14.71 -9.64 51.68
N VAL A 235 13.65 -9.96 52.42
CA VAL A 235 13.30 -9.34 53.70
C VAL A 235 13.21 -10.43 54.75
N HIS A 236 13.81 -10.17 55.91
CA HIS A 236 13.81 -11.09 57.04
C HIS A 236 13.41 -10.34 58.31
N ALA A 237 12.35 -10.83 58.96
CA ALA A 237 11.88 -10.32 60.23
C ALA A 237 11.65 -11.47 61.22
N THR A 238 12.02 -11.26 62.48
CA THR A 238 11.56 -12.13 63.58
C THR A 238 10.47 -11.41 64.35
N LEU A 239 9.28 -12.00 64.34
CA LEU A 239 8.15 -11.56 65.12
C LEU A 239 8.17 -12.28 66.47
N PHE A 240 8.00 -11.57 67.58
CA PHE A 240 8.03 -12.18 68.91
C PHE A 240 7.08 -11.53 69.91
N SER A 241 6.58 -12.33 70.86
CA SER A 241 5.67 -11.90 71.93
C SER A 241 5.84 -12.81 73.15
N ARG A 242 5.70 -12.24 74.35
CA ARG A 242 5.72 -12.99 75.62
C ARG A 242 4.32 -13.45 76.00
N GLN A 243 4.10 -14.76 75.95
CA GLN A 243 2.89 -15.43 76.39
C GLN A 243 3.14 -16.11 77.74
N GLY A 244 2.98 -15.34 78.83
CA GLY A 244 3.26 -15.80 80.19
C GLY A 244 4.77 -16.01 80.43
N TRP A 245 5.17 -17.26 80.62
CA TRP A 245 6.57 -17.65 80.87
C TRP A 245 7.33 -18.04 79.59
N VAL A 246 6.63 -18.17 78.46
CA VAL A 246 7.19 -18.53 77.16
C VAL A 246 7.25 -17.28 76.27
N VAL A 247 8.31 -17.14 75.48
CA VAL A 247 8.40 -16.15 74.41
C VAL A 247 8.23 -16.89 73.09
N LEU A 248 7.16 -16.56 72.36
CA LEU A 248 6.95 -17.02 70.99
C LEU A 248 7.83 -16.21 70.06
N MET A 249 8.50 -16.88 69.12
CA MET A 249 9.32 -16.25 68.09
C MET A 249 9.05 -16.96 66.77
N VAL A 250 8.77 -16.19 65.72
CA VAL A 250 8.51 -16.69 64.38
C VAL A 250 9.31 -15.90 63.37
N ASP A 251 10.07 -16.61 62.54
CA ASP A 251 10.78 -15.99 61.42
C ASP A 251 9.89 -15.89 60.19
N LEU A 252 9.79 -14.67 59.68
CA LEU A 252 9.10 -14.29 58.47
C LEU A 252 10.15 -13.88 57.44
N VAL A 253 10.31 -14.69 56.40
CA VAL A 253 11.28 -14.46 55.33
C VAL A 253 10.58 -14.51 53.99
N ALA A 254 10.71 -13.44 53.21
CA ALA A 254 10.37 -13.44 51.80
C ALA A 254 11.63 -13.18 50.98
N ALA A 255 11.83 -13.94 49.90
CA ALA A 255 12.96 -13.78 49.00
C ALA A 255 12.47 -13.98 47.57
N CYS A 256 12.86 -13.08 46.67
CA CYS A 256 12.31 -12.98 45.32
C CYS A 256 13.42 -12.75 44.30
N SER A 257 13.41 -13.51 43.20
CA SER A 257 14.33 -13.27 42.08
C SER A 257 14.03 -11.92 41.44
N MET A 258 15.09 -11.15 41.20
CA MET A 258 15.09 -9.83 40.58
C MET A 258 15.73 -9.88 39.18
N HIS A 259 15.86 -11.06 38.59
CA HIS A 259 16.35 -11.20 37.22
C HIS A 259 15.44 -10.43 36.25
N GLU A 260 16.01 -9.50 35.47
CA GLU A 260 15.26 -8.63 34.55
C GLU A 260 14.74 -9.38 33.30
N GLY A 261 15.19 -10.63 33.12
CA GLY A 261 14.94 -11.42 31.93
C GLY A 261 15.98 -11.15 30.84
N SER A 262 16.09 -12.07 29.89
CA SER A 262 16.95 -11.90 28.72
C SER A 262 16.31 -12.50 27.49
N TYR A 263 16.63 -11.98 26.31
CA TYR A 263 16.11 -12.49 25.04
C TYR A 263 17.25 -13.11 24.24
N ASN A 264 17.08 -14.35 23.81
CA ASN A 264 18.09 -15.07 23.05
C ASN A 264 17.85 -15.01 21.53
N ASP A 265 18.91 -15.27 20.76
CA ASP A 265 18.84 -15.27 19.29
C ASP A 265 17.96 -16.40 18.72
N SER A 266 17.57 -17.37 19.56
CA SER A 266 16.65 -18.47 19.18
C SER A 266 15.17 -18.10 19.33
N GLY A 267 14.86 -16.87 19.73
CA GLY A 267 13.48 -16.38 19.84
C GLY A 267 12.80 -16.69 21.17
N TYR A 268 13.54 -16.91 22.25
CA TYR A 268 12.97 -17.14 23.57
C TYR A 268 13.25 -15.98 24.51
N MET A 269 12.22 -15.58 25.26
CA MET A 269 12.35 -14.80 26.46
C MET A 269 12.72 -15.72 27.62
N MET A 270 13.80 -15.39 28.31
CA MET A 270 14.43 -16.20 29.33
C MET A 270 14.31 -15.53 30.68
N TRP A 271 14.03 -16.29 31.73
CA TRP A 271 14.05 -15.80 33.10
C TRP A 271 14.64 -16.84 34.06
N ASP A 272 15.56 -16.39 34.90
CA ASP A 272 16.29 -17.27 35.81
C ASP A 272 15.87 -17.00 37.26
N THR A 273 15.67 -18.09 38.02
CA THR A 273 15.50 -18.04 39.47
C THR A 273 16.29 -19.14 40.14
N PRO A 274 16.93 -18.90 41.30
CA PRO A 274 17.49 -19.97 42.11
C PRO A 274 16.38 -20.95 42.54
N GLU A 275 16.72 -22.22 42.66
CA GLU A 275 15.83 -23.21 43.27
C GLU A 275 15.61 -22.89 44.76
N VAL A 276 16.63 -22.43 45.46
CA VAL A 276 16.53 -21.98 46.85
C VAL A 276 16.98 -20.53 46.93
N LEU A 277 16.03 -19.61 47.19
CA LEU A 277 16.30 -18.17 47.18
C LEU A 277 16.88 -17.64 48.52
N HIS A 278 16.68 -18.36 49.61
CA HIS A 278 17.20 -17.97 50.92
C HIS A 278 17.57 -19.21 51.76
N PRO A 279 18.65 -19.18 52.59
CA PRO A 279 19.06 -20.33 53.41
C PRO A 279 18.00 -20.85 54.40
N LEU A 280 17.04 -20.01 54.80
CA LEU A 280 15.90 -20.38 55.66
C LEU A 280 14.74 -21.03 54.88
N MET A 281 14.85 -21.15 53.57
CA MET A 281 13.93 -21.86 52.68
C MET A 281 14.64 -23.12 52.16
N THR A 282 14.75 -24.15 52.98
CA THR A 282 15.42 -25.39 52.61
C THR A 282 14.49 -26.32 51.85
N SER A 283 15.00 -27.00 50.82
CA SER A 283 14.29 -28.11 50.14
C SER A 283 15.15 -29.38 50.23
N GLN A 284 14.54 -30.49 50.65
CA GLN A 284 15.19 -31.81 50.71
C GLN A 284 14.97 -32.62 49.42
N HIS A 285 13.91 -32.28 48.68
CA HIS A 285 13.56 -32.85 47.38
C HIS A 285 13.68 -31.79 46.29
N GLU A 286 13.65 -32.22 45.03
CA GLU A 286 13.61 -31.28 43.91
C GLU A 286 12.36 -30.41 43.97
N ALA A 287 12.52 -29.11 43.74
CA ALA A 287 11.39 -28.20 43.72
C ALA A 287 10.46 -28.52 42.53
N GLN A 288 9.16 -28.60 42.78
CA GLN A 288 8.18 -28.66 41.70
C GLN A 288 7.91 -27.25 41.19
N VAL A 289 7.85 -27.10 39.87
CA VAL A 289 7.70 -25.80 39.20
C VAL A 289 6.52 -25.85 38.25
N LYS A 290 5.57 -24.92 38.41
CA LYS A 290 4.47 -24.68 37.46
C LYS A 290 4.59 -23.28 36.89
N ILE A 291 4.31 -23.13 35.61
CA ILE A 291 4.52 -21.89 34.86
C ILE A 291 3.23 -21.50 34.15
N GLY A 292 2.99 -20.21 34.08
CA GLY A 292 1.90 -19.58 33.37
C GLY A 292 2.34 -18.29 32.70
N VAL A 293 1.65 -17.94 31.62
CA VAL A 293 1.73 -16.62 30.98
C VAL A 293 0.34 -16.00 31.08
N ASN A 294 0.25 -14.72 31.43
CA ASN A 294 -1.00 -14.00 31.67
C ASN A 294 -1.79 -14.50 32.90
N GLY A 295 -1.08 -14.86 33.98
CA GLY A 295 -1.70 -15.21 35.27
C GLY A 295 -2.28 -16.62 35.40
N GLU A 296 -2.38 -17.39 34.31
CA GLU A 296 -2.89 -18.76 34.33
C GLU A 296 -1.76 -19.79 34.35
N LEU A 297 -1.63 -20.55 35.45
CA LEU A 297 -0.72 -21.70 35.51
C LEU A 297 -1.22 -22.80 34.58
N VAL A 298 -0.30 -23.35 33.80
CA VAL A 298 -0.56 -24.54 32.98
C VAL A 298 0.12 -25.77 33.56
N GLU A 299 -0.50 -26.92 33.35
CA GLU A 299 0.14 -28.21 33.66
C GLU A 299 1.34 -28.44 32.74
N GLU A 300 2.36 -29.13 33.24
CA GLU A 300 3.62 -29.40 32.54
C GLU A 300 3.45 -29.87 31.08
N PRO A 301 2.61 -30.87 30.74
CA PRO A 301 2.46 -31.29 29.34
C PRO A 301 1.87 -30.19 28.43
N VAL A 302 1.02 -29.32 28.96
CA VAL A 302 0.45 -28.18 28.22
C VAL A 302 1.51 -27.10 28.03
N ALA A 303 2.35 -26.86 29.04
CA ALA A 303 3.49 -25.95 28.94
C ALA A 303 4.47 -26.40 27.85
N GLU A 304 4.78 -27.70 27.78
CA GLU A 304 5.64 -28.29 26.75
C GLU A 304 5.01 -28.19 25.35
N GLU A 305 3.70 -28.45 25.21
CA GLU A 305 2.97 -28.27 23.93
C GLU A 305 3.00 -26.81 23.46
N ARG A 306 2.92 -25.86 24.40
CA ARG A 306 3.09 -24.41 24.15
C ARG A 306 4.55 -24.00 23.91
N GLY A 307 5.49 -24.93 23.98
CA GLY A 307 6.92 -24.71 23.73
C GLY A 307 7.68 -24.07 24.88
N TYR A 308 7.12 -24.05 26.09
CA TYR A 308 7.80 -23.54 27.28
C TYR A 308 8.88 -24.55 27.71
N ILE A 309 10.04 -24.04 28.10
CA ILE A 309 11.18 -24.88 28.48
C ILE A 309 11.62 -24.51 29.89
N VAL A 310 11.56 -25.49 30.80
CA VAL A 310 12.05 -25.38 32.17
C VAL A 310 13.30 -26.23 32.29
N LYS A 311 14.46 -25.59 32.48
CA LYS A 311 15.73 -26.28 32.66
C LYS A 311 16.29 -25.99 34.04
N LYS A 312 16.62 -27.04 34.77
CA LYS A 312 17.36 -26.94 36.01
C LYS A 312 18.85 -27.16 35.74
N GLN A 313 19.68 -26.15 36.00
CA GLN A 313 21.14 -26.22 35.86
C GLN A 313 21.81 -25.63 37.09
N ASN A 314 22.68 -26.39 37.76
CA ASN A 314 23.47 -25.91 38.91
C ASN A 314 22.63 -25.18 39.98
N THR A 315 21.45 -25.73 40.34
CA THR A 315 20.47 -25.13 41.28
C THR A 315 19.82 -23.81 40.82
N ILE A 316 19.90 -23.49 39.53
CA ILE A 316 19.15 -22.41 38.86
C ILE A 316 18.04 -23.06 38.03
N ILE A 317 16.83 -22.53 38.16
CA ILE A 317 15.68 -22.83 37.31
C ILE A 317 15.64 -21.77 36.23
N GLN A 318 15.96 -22.16 35.01
CA GLN A 318 15.90 -21.34 33.81
C GLN A 318 14.60 -21.61 33.07
N ILE A 319 13.80 -20.56 32.90
CA ILE A 319 12.53 -20.58 32.19
C ILE A 319 12.74 -19.96 30.82
N SER A 320 12.27 -20.62 29.76
CA SER A 320 12.32 -20.11 28.38
C SER A 320 10.90 -20.13 27.81
N ILE A 321 10.42 -18.97 27.35
CA ILE A 321 9.11 -18.81 26.72
C ILE A 321 9.33 -18.30 25.30
N PRO A 322 8.80 -18.98 24.26
CA PRO A 322 8.96 -18.52 22.89
C PRO A 322 8.25 -17.19 22.69
N TYR A 323 8.79 -16.31 21.86
CA TYR A 323 8.26 -14.95 21.72
C TYR A 323 6.80 -14.90 21.23
N ASN A 324 6.41 -15.91 20.44
CA ASN A 324 5.08 -16.11 19.88
C ASN A 324 4.20 -17.03 20.75
N ALA A 325 4.54 -17.19 22.04
CA ALA A 325 3.74 -17.93 23.00
C ALA A 325 2.30 -17.38 23.08
N GLU A 326 1.34 -18.30 23.22
CA GLU A 326 -0.02 -17.94 23.59
C GLU A 326 -0.02 -17.18 24.92
N GLY A 327 -0.76 -16.07 24.99
CA GLY A 327 -0.79 -15.16 26.13
C GLY A 327 0.27 -14.04 26.11
N ALA A 328 1.23 -14.07 25.19
CA ALA A 328 2.17 -12.97 25.00
C ALA A 328 1.49 -11.77 24.30
N ILE A 329 1.76 -10.57 24.79
CA ILE A 329 1.18 -9.33 24.25
C ILE A 329 2.14 -8.74 23.24
N ARG A 330 1.77 -8.72 21.97
CA ARG A 330 2.58 -8.13 20.89
C ARG A 330 2.29 -6.64 20.73
N LYS A 331 3.32 -5.83 20.56
CA LYS A 331 3.25 -4.37 20.40
C LYS A 331 4.13 -3.83 19.30
N SER A 332 3.68 -2.77 18.67
CA SER A 332 4.45 -1.98 17.71
C SER A 332 4.94 -0.66 18.33
N LEU A 333 6.08 -0.16 17.86
CA LEU A 333 6.64 1.14 18.23
C LEU A 333 7.34 1.78 17.02
N VAL A 334 7.21 3.10 16.87
CA VAL A 334 7.96 3.85 15.85
C VAL A 334 9.17 4.53 16.49
N SER A 335 10.37 4.14 16.08
CA SER A 335 11.61 4.80 16.49
C SER A 335 12.51 5.00 15.27
N GLY A 336 12.09 5.89 14.38
CA GLY A 336 12.66 6.03 13.03
C GLY A 336 12.11 4.98 12.07
N ASP A 337 12.26 3.71 12.42
CA ASP A 337 11.65 2.56 11.75
C ASP A 337 10.52 1.95 12.59
N LEU A 338 9.76 1.02 12.00
CA LEU A 338 8.76 0.22 12.71
C LEU A 338 9.44 -0.93 13.44
N PHE A 339 9.20 -1.02 14.73
CA PHE A 339 9.65 -2.12 15.58
C PHE A 339 8.46 -2.82 16.20
N GLU A 340 8.66 -4.06 16.61
CA GLU A 340 7.75 -4.81 17.45
C GLU A 340 8.45 -5.36 18.69
N PHE A 341 7.71 -5.56 19.76
CA PHE A 341 8.19 -6.20 20.98
C PHE A 341 7.05 -6.96 21.65
N TYR A 342 7.40 -7.92 22.51
CA TYR A 342 6.45 -8.79 23.17
C TYR A 342 6.59 -8.63 24.68
N ILE A 343 5.45 -8.53 25.38
CA ILE A 343 5.35 -8.45 26.83
C ILE A 343 4.76 -9.75 27.34
N PHE A 344 5.33 -10.31 28.41
CA PHE A 344 4.88 -11.53 29.06
C PHE A 344 4.65 -11.25 30.53
N ASP A 345 3.42 -11.48 31.00
CA ASP A 345 3.12 -11.52 32.43
C ASP A 345 3.35 -12.94 32.92
N LEU A 346 4.60 -13.23 33.29
CA LEU A 346 5.04 -14.51 33.81
C LEU A 346 4.45 -14.73 35.21
N TYR A 347 3.78 -15.87 35.37
CA TYR A 347 3.34 -16.37 36.66
C TYR A 347 4.02 -17.70 36.94
N LEU A 348 4.80 -17.75 38.02
CA LEU A 348 5.54 -18.92 38.45
C LEU A 348 5.02 -19.39 39.79
N GLU A 349 4.87 -20.70 39.94
CA GLU A 349 4.68 -21.35 41.22
C GLU A 349 5.78 -22.39 41.45
N GLN A 350 6.42 -22.31 42.61
CA GLN A 350 7.48 -23.21 43.03
C GLN A 350 7.14 -23.81 44.40
N MET A 351 7.17 -25.13 44.51
CA MET A 351 6.95 -25.85 45.76
C MET A 351 8.28 -26.43 46.27
N LEU A 352 8.68 -26.00 47.46
CA LEU A 352 9.86 -26.47 48.18
C LEU A 352 9.43 -27.39 49.31
N PHE A 353 9.95 -28.61 49.32
CA PHE A 353 9.58 -29.63 50.30
C PHE A 353 10.64 -29.69 51.40
N GLY A 354 10.31 -29.12 52.56
CA GLY A 354 11.23 -28.98 53.70
C GLY A 354 11.26 -30.21 54.61
N GLU A 355 12.22 -30.25 55.55
CA GLU A 355 12.14 -31.17 56.71
C GLU A 355 11.04 -30.68 57.68
N ASP A 356 10.44 -31.61 58.43
CA ASP A 356 9.43 -31.34 59.49
C ASP A 356 8.14 -30.61 59.06
N GLN A 357 7.59 -30.92 57.87
CA GLN A 357 6.33 -30.35 57.35
C GLN A 357 6.35 -28.83 57.10
N MET A 358 7.52 -28.21 56.93
CA MET A 358 7.64 -26.77 56.60
C MET A 358 7.70 -26.52 55.09
N ASP A 359 6.72 -27.06 54.36
CA ASP A 359 6.64 -26.84 52.91
C ASP A 359 6.46 -25.35 52.61
N THR A 360 7.30 -24.85 51.70
CA THR A 360 7.28 -23.46 51.26
C THR A 360 6.75 -23.38 49.84
N ARG A 361 5.63 -22.69 49.65
CA ARG A 361 5.07 -22.41 48.33
C ARG A 361 5.39 -20.98 47.92
N LEU A 362 6.25 -20.83 46.93
CA LEU A 362 6.69 -19.54 46.39
C LEU A 362 5.92 -19.24 45.09
N ARG A 363 5.38 -18.04 44.97
CA ARG A 363 4.73 -17.55 43.77
C ARG A 363 5.40 -16.28 43.30
N SER A 364 5.69 -16.19 42.01
CA SER A 364 6.33 -15.00 41.43
C SER A 364 5.55 -14.48 40.24
N HIS A 365 5.24 -13.18 40.28
CA HIS A 365 4.69 -12.41 39.17
C HIS A 365 5.79 -11.50 38.62
N ARG A 366 6.09 -11.64 37.32
CA ARG A 366 7.10 -10.84 36.64
C ARG A 366 6.61 -10.43 35.26
N THR A 367 6.74 -9.14 34.95
CA THR A 367 6.53 -8.64 33.59
C THR A 367 7.86 -8.63 32.86
N LEU A 368 7.94 -9.42 31.79
CA LEU A 368 9.11 -9.55 30.93
C LEU A 368 8.83 -8.90 29.59
N ALA A 369 9.84 -8.30 28.96
CA ALA A 369 9.69 -7.73 27.62
C ALA A 369 10.87 -8.10 26.74
N THR A 370 10.61 -8.40 25.47
CA THR A 370 11.69 -8.54 24.49
C THR A 370 12.32 -7.18 24.17
N PRO A 371 13.55 -7.16 23.66
CA PRO A 371 14.07 -6.00 22.95
C PRO A 371 13.18 -5.61 21.76
N LEU A 372 13.38 -4.39 21.26
CA LEU A 372 12.74 -3.93 20.03
C LEU A 372 13.26 -4.74 18.83
N LEU A 373 12.37 -5.51 18.21
CA LEU A 373 12.63 -6.33 17.04
C LEU A 373 12.22 -5.54 15.78
N PRO A 374 13.12 -5.34 14.80
CA PRO A 374 12.78 -4.62 13.58
C PRO A 374 11.64 -5.30 12.81
N ARG A 375 10.62 -4.54 12.42
CA ARG A 375 9.50 -5.04 11.62
C ARG A 375 9.52 -4.42 10.22
N SER A 376 9.87 -5.23 9.22
CA SER A 376 9.84 -4.81 7.82
C SER A 376 8.52 -5.18 7.17
N LEU A 377 7.79 -4.18 6.68
CA LEU A 377 6.65 -4.38 5.82
C LEU A 377 7.12 -4.64 4.39
N PHE A 378 6.33 -5.37 3.61
CA PHE A 378 6.66 -5.63 2.21
C PHE A 378 5.52 -5.18 1.29
N SER A 379 5.89 -4.84 0.05
CA SER A 379 4.94 -4.54 -1.01
C SER A 379 5.14 -5.46 -2.18
N GLU A 380 4.06 -6.05 -2.67
CA GLU A 380 4.05 -6.99 -3.78
C GLU A 380 3.23 -6.43 -4.94
N ASN A 381 3.80 -6.45 -6.14
CA ASN A 381 3.11 -6.05 -7.37
C ASN A 381 2.30 -7.25 -7.90
N ARG A 382 0.97 -7.17 -7.79
CA ARG A 382 0.02 -8.18 -8.30
C ARG A 382 -0.75 -7.66 -9.52
N THR A 383 -0.19 -6.72 -10.25
CA THR A 383 -0.80 -6.09 -11.43
C THR A 383 -0.90 -7.11 -12.57
N VAL A 384 -2.11 -7.27 -13.12
CA VAL A 384 -2.38 -8.03 -14.35
C VAL A 384 -2.55 -7.03 -15.49
N PRO A 385 -1.65 -6.99 -16.50
CA PRO A 385 -1.69 -6.00 -17.57
C PRO A 385 -3.02 -5.92 -18.32
N GLU A 386 -3.68 -7.07 -18.53
CA GLU A 386 -4.94 -7.19 -19.26
C GLU A 386 -6.11 -6.53 -18.53
N GLU A 387 -6.07 -6.48 -17.19
CA GLU A 387 -7.09 -5.84 -16.37
C GLU A 387 -6.99 -4.31 -16.38
N ARG A 388 -5.87 -3.76 -16.87
CA ARG A 388 -5.59 -2.31 -16.94
C ARG A 388 -5.71 -1.58 -15.58
N VAL A 389 -5.42 -2.30 -14.50
CA VAL A 389 -5.48 -1.80 -13.12
C VAL A 389 -4.20 -2.22 -12.39
N PHE A 390 -3.49 -1.24 -11.81
CA PHE A 390 -2.43 -1.53 -10.87
C PHE A 390 -3.01 -2.16 -9.61
N THR A 391 -2.53 -3.35 -9.25
CA THR A 391 -2.90 -4.02 -8.00
C THR A 391 -1.64 -4.21 -7.16
N VAL A 392 -1.57 -3.55 -6.01
CA VAL A 392 -0.41 -3.59 -5.12
C VAL A 392 -0.86 -4.05 -3.74
N TYR A 393 -0.16 -5.05 -3.20
CA TYR A 393 -0.44 -5.60 -1.89
C TYR A 393 0.61 -5.13 -0.88
N LEU A 394 0.19 -4.54 0.22
CA LEU A 394 1.00 -4.25 1.41
C LEU A 394 0.75 -5.35 2.44
N GLY A 395 1.78 -6.10 2.80
CA GLY A 395 1.71 -7.23 3.73
C GLY A 395 2.41 -7.00 5.06
N ASP A 396 2.24 -7.97 5.98
CA ASP A 396 2.90 -8.02 7.30
C ASP A 396 2.63 -6.87 8.26
N VAL A 397 1.51 -6.16 8.11
CA VAL A 397 1.10 -5.08 9.01
C VAL A 397 0.61 -5.68 10.35
N PRO A 398 1.21 -5.30 11.50
CA PRO A 398 0.78 -5.77 12.82
C PRO A 398 -0.66 -5.34 13.17
N GLU A 399 -1.30 -6.05 14.11
CA GLU A 399 -2.68 -5.80 14.53
C GLU A 399 -2.92 -4.36 15.00
N ASP A 400 -1.97 -3.80 15.74
CA ASP A 400 -2.04 -2.47 16.35
C ASP A 400 -1.56 -1.34 15.43
N VAL A 401 -1.43 -1.60 14.12
CA VAL A 401 -0.98 -0.62 13.13
C VAL A 401 -2.05 -0.46 12.05
N GLU A 402 -2.56 0.76 11.85
CA GLU A 402 -3.60 1.03 10.85
C GLU A 402 -3.13 1.94 9.72
N LEU A 403 -3.72 1.76 8.53
CA LEU A 403 -3.46 2.63 7.39
C LEU A 403 -4.25 3.94 7.52
N ALA A 404 -3.55 5.04 7.75
CA ALA A 404 -4.15 6.37 7.89
C ALA A 404 -4.28 7.11 6.55
N ALA A 405 -3.30 6.99 5.65
CA ALA A 405 -3.32 7.68 4.35
C ALA A 405 -2.44 7.00 3.30
N VAL A 406 -2.70 7.31 2.02
CA VAL A 406 -1.88 6.87 0.88
C VAL A 406 -1.60 8.06 -0.02
N ASN A 407 -0.34 8.26 -0.40
CA ASN A 407 0.04 9.24 -1.41
C ASN A 407 0.53 8.54 -2.67
N LEU A 408 -0.04 8.91 -3.82
CA LEU A 408 0.29 8.34 -5.13
C LEU A 408 1.01 9.38 -5.98
N ASN A 409 2.24 9.11 -6.42
CA ASN A 409 3.08 10.01 -7.24
C ASN A 409 3.16 11.46 -6.72
N GLY A 410 3.04 11.67 -5.40
CA GLY A 410 3.07 12.97 -4.73
C GLY A 410 1.70 13.59 -4.42
N GLN A 411 0.59 13.01 -4.90
CA GLN A 411 -0.77 13.46 -4.63
C GLN A 411 -1.35 12.74 -3.40
N LYS A 412 -1.87 13.50 -2.43
CA LYS A 412 -2.47 12.95 -1.21
C LYS A 412 -3.86 12.39 -1.47
N CYS A 413 -4.09 11.14 -1.09
CA CYS A 413 -5.42 10.52 -1.05
C CYS A 413 -5.84 10.36 0.43
N LYS A 414 -7.00 10.88 0.81
CA LYS A 414 -7.54 10.69 2.16
C LYS A 414 -8.27 9.35 2.24
N ALA A 415 -7.95 8.53 3.24
CA ALA A 415 -8.83 7.44 3.66
C ALA A 415 -10.01 8.00 4.47
N PRO A 416 -11.22 7.40 4.47
CA PRO A 416 -11.53 6.09 3.89
C PRO A 416 -12.65 6.13 2.81
N PHE A 417 -12.62 5.18 1.87
CA PHE A 417 -13.78 4.72 1.07
C PHE A 417 -14.67 5.77 0.37
N SER A 418 -14.18 6.50 -0.62
CA SER A 418 -15.08 6.99 -1.69
C SER A 418 -15.04 6.03 -2.86
N ASN A 419 -16.20 5.55 -3.32
CA ASN A 419 -16.38 4.95 -4.65
C ASN A 419 -16.20 6.00 -5.77
N GLU A 420 -15.24 6.91 -5.61
CA GLU A 420 -14.73 7.71 -6.71
C GLU A 420 -13.90 6.75 -7.57
N SER A 421 -14.31 6.63 -8.82
CA SER A 421 -14.25 5.44 -9.68
C SER A 421 -12.87 4.92 -10.08
N SER A 422 -11.76 5.38 -9.48
CA SER A 422 -10.40 5.02 -9.90
C SER A 422 -9.49 4.43 -8.83
N LEU A 423 -9.82 4.55 -7.54
CA LEU A 423 -8.98 4.08 -6.43
C LEU A 423 -9.78 3.24 -5.43
N THR A 424 -9.28 2.05 -5.10
CA THR A 424 -9.90 1.17 -4.11
C THR A 424 -8.84 0.58 -3.18
N ILE A 425 -9.08 0.67 -1.87
CA ILE A 425 -8.22 0.06 -0.84
C ILE A 425 -9.07 -0.91 -0.02
N THR A 426 -8.58 -2.14 0.14
CA THR A 426 -9.26 -3.19 0.91
C THR A 426 -8.33 -3.78 1.96
N LYS A 427 -8.81 -3.89 3.21
CA LYS A 427 -8.09 -4.56 4.30
C LYS A 427 -8.26 -6.08 4.15
N VAL A 428 -7.16 -6.81 4.28
CA VAL A 428 -7.10 -8.27 4.17
C VAL A 428 -6.54 -8.83 5.47
N ILE A 429 -7.29 -9.72 6.13
CA ILE A 429 -6.84 -10.38 7.36
C ILE A 429 -5.85 -11.49 6.98
N GLN A 430 -4.74 -11.60 7.71
CA GLN A 430 -3.73 -12.65 7.55
C GLN A 430 -3.66 -13.53 8.81
N PRO A 431 -3.04 -14.72 8.74
CA PRO A 431 -2.69 -15.51 9.91
C PRO A 431 -1.78 -14.73 10.88
N ASN A 432 -1.70 -15.16 12.15
CA ASN A 432 -0.83 -14.60 13.20
C ASN A 432 -1.16 -13.14 13.61
N ASN A 433 -2.45 -12.77 13.62
CA ASN A 433 -2.93 -11.42 13.93
C ASN A 433 -2.29 -10.30 13.06
N ASN A 434 -1.75 -10.64 11.89
CA ASN A 434 -1.34 -9.65 10.91
C ASN A 434 -2.50 -9.31 9.98
N HIS A 435 -2.37 -8.19 9.30
CA HIS A 435 -3.23 -7.85 8.19
C HIS A 435 -2.43 -7.18 7.07
N GLY A 436 -3.11 -6.93 5.96
CA GLY A 436 -2.56 -6.25 4.80
C GLY A 436 -3.59 -5.37 4.12
N TYR A 437 -3.12 -4.64 3.11
CA TYR A 437 -3.95 -3.74 2.32
C TYR A 437 -3.72 -4.02 0.84
N THR A 438 -4.80 -4.21 0.09
CA THR A 438 -4.74 -4.26 -1.38
C THR A 438 -5.19 -2.93 -1.94
N LEU A 439 -4.27 -2.23 -2.60
CA LEU A 439 -4.50 -1.00 -3.35
C LEU A 439 -4.75 -1.34 -4.82
N LYS A 440 -5.86 -0.87 -5.37
CA LYS A 440 -6.19 -0.92 -6.80
C LYS A 440 -6.29 0.49 -7.37
N VAL A 441 -5.59 0.75 -8.48
CA VAL A 441 -5.58 2.05 -9.17
C VAL A 441 -5.71 1.83 -10.67
N SER A 442 -6.67 2.49 -11.32
CA SER A 442 -6.82 2.44 -12.79
C SER A 442 -5.56 2.95 -13.49
N MET A 443 -5.09 2.25 -14.53
CA MET A 443 -3.94 2.68 -15.34
C MET A 443 -4.22 3.96 -16.15
N PHE A 444 -5.50 4.32 -16.30
CA PHE A 444 -5.95 5.55 -16.95
C PHE A 444 -6.14 6.71 -15.98
N ASP A 445 -5.89 6.52 -14.69
CA ASP A 445 -5.96 7.59 -13.70
C ASP A 445 -4.88 8.66 -13.99
N PRO A 446 -5.20 9.96 -13.94
CA PRO A 446 -4.24 11.03 -14.19
C PRO A 446 -3.03 11.03 -13.25
N VAL A 447 -3.11 10.35 -12.10
CA VAL A 447 -1.99 10.21 -11.16
C VAL A 447 -0.88 9.32 -11.72
N ILE A 448 -1.18 8.44 -12.70
CA ILE A 448 -0.22 7.50 -13.27
C ILE A 448 0.76 8.23 -14.19
N ARG A 449 2.06 8.07 -13.91
CA ARG A 449 3.10 8.62 -14.79
C ARG A 449 3.35 7.65 -15.94
N GLN A 450 3.22 8.14 -17.16
CA GLN A 450 3.44 7.37 -18.38
C GLN A 450 4.69 7.87 -19.10
N LYS A 451 5.52 6.95 -19.56
CA LYS A 451 6.73 7.25 -20.33
C LYS A 451 6.91 6.21 -21.43
N PHE A 452 6.95 6.65 -22.68
CA PHE A 452 7.24 5.78 -23.80
C PHE A 452 8.73 5.42 -23.86
N SER A 453 9.04 4.13 -23.99
CA SER A 453 10.40 3.62 -24.24
C SER A 453 10.52 3.18 -25.69
N LYS A 454 11.35 3.88 -26.47
CA LYS A 454 11.64 3.52 -27.88
C LYS A 454 12.39 2.18 -27.97
N ALA A 455 13.31 1.91 -27.04
CA ALA A 455 14.12 0.68 -27.05
C ALA A 455 13.27 -0.58 -26.84
N ASP A 456 12.22 -0.45 -26.02
CA ASP A 456 11.35 -1.57 -25.65
C ASP A 456 10.03 -1.59 -26.45
N ALA A 457 9.83 -0.61 -27.35
CA ALA A 457 8.58 -0.39 -28.08
C ALA A 457 7.32 -0.46 -27.17
N ALA A 458 7.43 0.08 -25.96
CA ALA A 458 6.41 -0.07 -24.92
C ALA A 458 6.18 1.22 -24.13
N MET A 459 4.93 1.44 -23.72
CA MET A 459 4.57 2.47 -22.75
C MET A 459 4.83 1.96 -21.35
N GLN A 460 5.79 2.57 -20.65
CA GLN A 460 6.05 2.29 -19.25
C GLN A 460 5.16 3.17 -18.38
N GLN A 461 4.31 2.54 -17.58
CA GLN A 461 3.47 3.19 -16.59
C GLN A 461 4.06 2.96 -15.20
N THR A 462 4.25 4.02 -14.42
CA THR A 462 4.88 3.97 -13.10
C THR A 462 3.96 4.55 -12.03
N LEU A 463 3.84 3.81 -10.93
CA LEU A 463 3.10 4.21 -9.74
C LEU A 463 4.02 4.15 -8.52
N GLU A 464 4.37 5.33 -7.99
CA GLU A 464 5.04 5.49 -6.69
C GLU A 464 3.99 5.65 -5.61
N ILE A 465 4.13 4.88 -4.54
CA ILE A 465 3.16 4.80 -3.43
C ILE A 465 3.89 5.10 -2.14
N ASN A 466 3.31 5.97 -1.33
CA ASN A 466 3.75 6.24 0.04
C ASN A 466 2.59 5.98 0.99
N TYR A 467 2.66 4.87 1.72
CA TYR A 467 1.70 4.50 2.76
C TYR A 467 2.05 5.23 4.05
N THR A 468 1.05 5.85 4.67
CA THR A 468 1.15 6.41 6.02
C THR A 468 0.36 5.50 6.96
N LEU A 469 1.07 4.81 7.81
CA LEU A 469 0.55 3.90 8.82
C LEU A 469 0.64 4.58 10.19
N THR A 470 -0.23 4.23 11.12
CA THR A 470 -0.26 4.77 12.48
C THR A 470 -0.33 3.66 13.50
N VAL A 471 0.56 3.68 14.49
CA VAL A 471 0.52 2.77 15.64
C VAL A 471 -0.54 3.24 16.63
N LEU A 472 -1.39 2.32 17.09
CA LEU A 472 -2.46 2.60 18.05
C LEU A 472 -2.08 2.14 19.47
N PRO A 473 -2.50 2.88 20.51
CA PRO A 473 -3.29 4.13 20.50
C PRO A 473 -2.47 5.43 20.37
N GLU A 474 -1.14 5.37 20.35
CA GLU A 474 -0.26 6.55 20.42
C GLU A 474 -0.36 7.48 19.19
N ASN A 475 -0.91 6.97 18.08
CA ASN A 475 -1.07 7.65 16.79
C ASN A 475 0.26 8.13 16.18
N GLU A 476 1.35 7.43 16.45
CA GLU A 476 2.65 7.72 15.84
C GLU A 476 2.70 7.26 14.38
N PRO A 477 3.05 8.16 13.42
CA PRO A 477 3.03 7.82 12.01
C PRO A 477 4.33 7.13 11.57
N PHE A 478 4.19 6.09 10.75
CA PHE A 478 5.26 5.40 10.03
C PHE A 478 4.99 5.43 8.52
N HIS A 479 6.05 5.63 7.72
CA HIS A 479 5.95 5.74 6.27
C HIS A 479 6.58 4.54 5.56
N HIS A 480 5.83 3.90 4.67
CA HIS A 480 6.32 2.80 3.85
C HIS A 480 6.23 3.15 2.36
N LEU A 481 7.33 3.02 1.63
CA LEU A 481 7.43 3.38 0.22
C LEU A 481 7.39 2.15 -0.68
N ALA A 482 6.63 2.23 -1.78
CA ALA A 482 6.61 1.21 -2.82
C ALA A 482 6.64 1.86 -4.21
N SER A 483 7.19 1.15 -5.20
CA SER A 483 7.17 1.57 -6.60
C SER A 483 6.87 0.38 -7.48
N VAL A 484 5.82 0.49 -8.29
CA VAL A 484 5.42 -0.54 -9.24
C VAL A 484 5.42 0.01 -10.66
N LYS A 485 5.71 -0.89 -11.61
CA LYS A 485 5.79 -0.57 -13.04
C LYS A 485 4.96 -1.59 -13.81
N ALA A 486 4.30 -1.12 -14.86
CA ALA A 486 3.65 -1.93 -15.86
C ALA A 486 4.10 -1.48 -17.24
N PHE A 487 4.12 -2.41 -18.19
CA PHE A 487 4.47 -2.14 -19.58
C PHE A 487 3.26 -2.49 -20.44
N THR A 488 2.94 -1.61 -21.38
CA THR A 488 1.96 -1.86 -22.42
C THR A 488 2.68 -1.82 -23.76
N ASP A 489 2.58 -2.88 -24.54
CA ASP A 489 3.18 -2.92 -25.87
C ASP A 489 2.54 -1.87 -26.78
N VAL A 490 3.37 -1.13 -27.50
CA VAL A 490 2.96 -0.02 -28.35
C VAL A 490 3.50 -0.27 -29.74
N SER A 491 2.60 -0.69 -30.64
CA SER A 491 2.92 -1.03 -32.03
C SER A 491 2.41 0.02 -33.01
N PRO A 492 3.14 0.35 -34.09
CA PRO A 492 2.67 1.26 -35.13
C PRO A 492 1.27 0.88 -35.67
N PRO A 493 0.41 1.85 -36.03
CA PRO A 493 -0.87 1.58 -36.67
C PRO A 493 -0.71 0.86 -38.00
N VAL A 494 -1.71 0.06 -38.36
CA VAL A 494 -1.80 -0.64 -39.65
C VAL A 494 -3.21 -0.43 -40.18
N PHE A 495 -3.32 -0.08 -41.45
CA PHE A 495 -4.61 0.13 -42.09
C PHE A 495 -5.19 -1.19 -42.61
N ASP A 496 -6.47 -1.38 -42.38
CA ASP A 496 -7.26 -2.38 -43.08
C ASP A 496 -7.64 -1.85 -44.46
N ALA A 497 -7.15 -2.54 -45.49
CA ALA A 497 -7.30 -2.09 -46.87
C ALA A 497 -8.20 -3.03 -47.68
N VAL A 498 -9.20 -2.47 -48.36
CA VAL A 498 -10.20 -3.20 -49.15
C VAL A 498 -10.28 -2.61 -50.56
N CYS A 499 -10.33 -3.50 -51.56
CA CYS A 499 -10.55 -3.10 -52.96
C CYS A 499 -12.04 -2.78 -53.16
N THR A 500 -12.33 -1.64 -53.79
CA THR A 500 -13.68 -1.25 -54.22
C THR A 500 -13.73 -1.19 -55.75
N GLU A 501 -14.91 -1.07 -56.35
CA GLU A 501 -15.02 -0.94 -57.81
C GLU A 501 -14.34 0.33 -58.35
N SER A 502 -14.31 1.40 -57.56
CA SER A 502 -13.81 2.73 -57.94
C SER A 502 -12.41 3.06 -57.41
N GLY A 503 -11.79 2.21 -56.59
CA GLY A 503 -10.50 2.51 -55.95
C GLY A 503 -10.17 1.61 -54.76
N ILE A 504 -9.34 2.10 -53.83
CA ILE A 504 -8.95 1.38 -52.61
C ILE A 504 -9.41 2.16 -51.39
N SER A 505 -10.08 1.47 -50.45
CA SER A 505 -10.47 2.03 -49.16
C SER A 505 -9.50 1.55 -48.08
N PHE A 506 -8.92 2.49 -47.34
CA PHE A 506 -8.07 2.24 -46.19
C PHE A 506 -8.79 2.73 -44.92
N LYS A 507 -8.99 1.83 -43.97
CA LYS A 507 -9.59 2.14 -42.67
C LYS A 507 -8.57 1.91 -41.55
N LEU A 508 -8.46 2.86 -40.64
CA LEU A 508 -7.69 2.75 -39.40
C LEU A 508 -8.63 3.03 -38.23
N ASP A 509 -8.82 2.05 -37.36
CA ASP A 509 -9.52 2.26 -36.09
C ASP A 509 -8.53 2.84 -35.07
N HIS A 510 -8.86 3.99 -34.48
CA HIS A 510 -7.96 4.70 -33.55
C HIS A 510 -7.74 3.88 -32.27
N ARG A 511 -6.48 3.67 -31.92
CA ARG A 511 -6.05 3.03 -30.68
C ARG A 511 -5.36 4.02 -29.76
N PRO A 512 -5.34 3.74 -28.44
CA PRO A 512 -4.48 4.49 -27.53
C PRO A 512 -3.03 4.52 -28.06
N PHE A 513 -2.40 5.69 -27.97
CA PHE A 513 -1.01 5.93 -28.38
C PHE A 513 -0.73 6.02 -29.89
N ASP A 514 -1.74 5.96 -30.76
CA ASP A 514 -1.53 6.15 -32.22
C ASP A 514 -0.92 7.52 -32.58
N TYR A 515 -1.07 8.53 -31.70
CA TYR A 515 -0.43 9.85 -31.85
C TYR A 515 1.11 9.83 -31.82
N LEU A 516 1.74 8.71 -31.44
CA LEU A 516 3.19 8.57 -31.42
C LEU A 516 3.81 8.42 -32.82
N TRP A 517 2.99 8.21 -33.87
CA TRP A 517 3.45 7.99 -35.24
C TRP A 517 2.83 8.98 -36.23
N GLU A 518 3.55 9.23 -37.32
CA GLU A 518 3.06 10.03 -38.44
C GLU A 518 2.59 9.14 -39.59
N ILE A 519 1.41 9.44 -40.12
CA ILE A 519 0.84 8.77 -41.30
C ILE A 519 1.24 9.57 -42.53
N THR A 520 1.93 8.94 -43.47
CA THR A 520 2.48 9.60 -44.67
C THR A 520 2.11 8.85 -45.94
N ILE A 521 1.92 9.58 -47.03
CA ILE A 521 1.80 9.04 -48.39
C ILE A 521 3.06 9.49 -49.13
N ASP A 522 3.86 8.53 -49.59
CA ASP A 522 5.21 8.78 -50.10
C ASP A 522 6.09 9.55 -49.08
N SER A 523 6.31 10.85 -49.29
CA SER A 523 7.05 11.74 -48.39
C SER A 523 6.18 12.70 -47.58
N ASP A 524 4.90 12.80 -47.91
CA ASP A 524 4.04 13.91 -47.46
C ASP A 524 3.13 13.44 -46.32
N LEU A 525 2.97 14.29 -45.30
CA LEU A 525 2.11 14.02 -44.14
C LEU A 525 0.64 13.98 -44.57
N LEU A 526 -0.05 12.90 -44.23
CA LEU A 526 -1.47 12.76 -44.51
C LEU A 526 -2.27 13.78 -43.69
N THR A 527 -2.81 14.76 -44.39
CA THR A 527 -3.69 15.80 -43.86
C THR A 527 -4.92 15.90 -44.75
N SER A 528 -6.02 16.46 -44.23
CA SER A 528 -7.22 16.69 -45.06
C SER A 528 -6.92 17.57 -46.28
N GLU A 529 -6.04 18.56 -46.13
CA GLU A 529 -5.61 19.40 -47.25
C GLU A 529 -4.83 18.61 -48.32
N LEU A 530 -3.94 17.71 -47.91
CA LEU A 530 -3.24 16.83 -48.86
C LEU A 530 -4.22 15.90 -49.57
N ALA A 531 -5.18 15.33 -48.83
CA ALA A 531 -6.20 14.45 -49.37
C ALA A 531 -7.02 15.15 -50.46
N ASP A 532 -7.49 16.37 -50.19
CA ASP A 532 -8.23 17.18 -51.17
C ASP A 532 -7.37 17.50 -52.40
N GLN A 533 -6.09 17.87 -52.21
CA GLN A 533 -5.16 18.17 -53.30
C GLN A 533 -4.88 16.96 -54.20
N HIS A 534 -4.87 15.76 -53.63
CA HIS A 534 -4.56 14.52 -54.34
C HIS A 534 -5.82 13.80 -54.85
N GLY A 535 -7.01 14.32 -54.58
CA GLY A 535 -8.29 13.75 -54.98
C GLY A 535 -8.65 12.48 -54.21
N TYR A 536 -8.25 12.40 -52.93
CA TYR A 536 -8.70 11.35 -52.01
C TYR A 536 -9.94 11.82 -51.25
N ILE A 537 -10.76 10.87 -50.78
CA ILE A 537 -11.90 11.17 -49.90
C ILE A 537 -11.49 10.71 -48.50
N MET A 538 -11.33 11.67 -47.58
CA MET A 538 -10.87 11.41 -46.22
C MET A 538 -11.95 11.79 -45.20
N SER A 539 -12.27 10.88 -44.29
CA SER A 539 -13.04 11.18 -43.08
C SER A 539 -12.27 10.73 -41.86
N ASN A 540 -12.00 11.66 -40.93
CA ASN A 540 -11.30 11.38 -39.68
C ASN A 540 -12.17 11.85 -38.51
N ASP A 541 -12.68 10.90 -37.74
CA ASP A 541 -13.46 11.16 -36.54
C ASP A 541 -12.70 10.68 -35.28
N SER A 542 -13.36 10.70 -34.11
CA SER A 542 -12.73 10.30 -32.85
C SER A 542 -12.42 8.81 -32.74
N ASN A 543 -13.04 7.98 -33.58
CA ASN A 543 -13.00 6.52 -33.48
C ASN A 543 -12.21 5.89 -34.63
N SER A 544 -12.23 6.48 -35.82
CA SER A 544 -11.56 5.94 -36.99
C SER A 544 -11.18 7.00 -38.03
N LEU A 545 -10.18 6.64 -38.83
CA LEU A 545 -9.77 7.36 -40.02
C LEU A 545 -10.04 6.47 -41.24
N LEU A 546 -10.86 6.97 -42.16
CA LEU A 546 -11.17 6.35 -43.44
C LEU A 546 -10.58 7.20 -44.56
N LEU A 547 -9.81 6.57 -45.43
CA LEU A 547 -9.22 7.16 -46.62
C LEU A 547 -9.62 6.32 -47.84
N GLU A 548 -10.49 6.87 -48.68
CA GLU A 548 -10.81 6.29 -49.97
C GLU A 548 -9.95 6.94 -51.04
N VAL A 549 -9.26 6.10 -51.81
CA VAL A 549 -8.31 6.51 -52.83
C VAL A 549 -8.86 6.07 -54.19
N PRO A 550 -9.52 6.95 -54.96
CA PRO A 550 -10.07 6.62 -56.27
C PRO A 550 -9.00 6.17 -57.28
N LEU A 551 -9.36 5.30 -58.22
CA LEU A 551 -8.48 4.89 -59.31
C LEU A 551 -8.03 6.12 -60.12
N LEU A 552 -6.76 6.16 -60.52
CA LEU A 552 -6.08 7.30 -61.18
C LEU A 552 -5.74 8.49 -60.27
N SER A 553 -6.02 8.45 -58.97
CA SER A 553 -5.52 9.47 -58.04
C SER A 553 -3.99 9.42 -57.90
N GLN A 554 -3.40 10.53 -57.45
CA GLN A 554 -1.96 10.64 -57.21
C GLN A 554 -1.50 9.56 -56.21
N GLY A 555 -0.29 9.00 -56.35
CA GLY A 555 0.26 7.99 -55.40
C GLY A 555 0.01 6.53 -55.77
N TYR A 556 -0.80 6.23 -56.78
CA TYR A 556 -0.91 4.87 -57.33
C TYR A 556 0.34 4.46 -58.12
N GLN A 557 0.77 3.22 -57.93
CA GLN A 557 1.76 2.53 -58.75
C GLN A 557 1.06 1.46 -59.58
N TYR A 558 1.13 1.58 -60.90
CA TYR A 558 0.46 0.65 -61.82
C TYR A 558 1.44 -0.34 -62.41
N GLU A 559 1.17 -1.63 -62.26
CA GLU A 559 2.10 -2.70 -62.67
C GLU A 559 1.79 -3.26 -64.06
N SER A 560 0.51 -3.40 -64.41
CA SER A 560 0.10 -3.85 -65.74
C SER A 560 -1.19 -3.21 -66.22
N PHE A 561 -1.20 -2.88 -67.51
CA PHE A 561 -2.35 -2.37 -68.26
C PHE A 561 -2.64 -3.33 -69.40
N ASN A 562 -3.73 -4.08 -69.28
CA ASN A 562 -4.27 -4.91 -70.34
C ASN A 562 -5.78 -4.64 -70.48
N LEU A 563 -6.41 -5.13 -71.54
CA LEU A 563 -7.85 -4.89 -71.75
C LEU A 563 -8.78 -5.60 -70.74
N LYS A 564 -8.27 -6.60 -70.00
CA LYS A 564 -9.06 -7.36 -69.03
C LYS A 564 -9.08 -6.68 -67.66
N GLU A 565 -7.93 -6.18 -67.22
CA GLU A 565 -7.72 -5.70 -65.86
C GLU A 565 -6.55 -4.72 -65.76
N VAL A 566 -6.73 -3.72 -64.91
CA VAL A 566 -5.72 -2.74 -64.50
C VAL A 566 -5.29 -3.09 -63.07
N ILE A 567 -4.01 -3.37 -62.87
CA ILE A 567 -3.48 -3.68 -61.54
C ILE A 567 -2.84 -2.42 -60.96
N GLY A 568 -3.42 -1.91 -59.87
CA GLY A 568 -2.96 -0.73 -59.15
C GLY A 568 -2.57 -1.07 -57.71
N THR A 569 -1.42 -0.59 -57.28
CA THR A 569 -0.89 -0.71 -55.93
C THR A 569 -0.83 0.67 -55.27
N PHE A 570 -1.33 0.79 -54.03
CA PHE A 570 -1.23 2.00 -53.23
C PHE A 570 -0.57 1.70 -51.88
N LYS A 571 0.26 2.63 -51.40
CA LYS A 571 1.08 2.46 -50.19
C LYS A 571 0.93 3.64 -49.23
N ILE A 572 0.58 3.33 -47.99
CA ILE A 572 0.61 4.25 -46.85
C ILE A 572 1.79 3.87 -45.96
N LEU A 573 2.56 4.85 -45.51
CA LEU A 573 3.75 4.69 -44.66
C LEU A 573 3.51 5.27 -43.28
N ILE A 574 3.89 4.53 -42.24
CA ILE A 574 3.89 4.99 -40.86
C ILE A 574 5.32 5.28 -40.43
N ARG A 575 5.59 6.49 -39.95
CA ARG A 575 6.94 6.98 -39.67
C ARG A 575 7.09 7.46 -38.22
N ASP A 576 8.32 7.39 -37.73
CA ASP A 576 8.71 8.07 -36.48
C ASP A 576 8.77 9.60 -36.74
N PRO A 577 8.11 10.43 -35.92
CA PRO A 577 8.03 11.88 -36.13
C PRO A 577 9.38 12.60 -36.01
N GLU A 578 10.34 12.05 -35.26
CA GLU A 578 11.64 12.69 -35.05
C GLU A 578 12.67 12.26 -36.11
N THR A 579 12.70 10.97 -36.46
CA THR A 579 13.71 10.43 -37.38
C THR A 579 13.22 10.28 -38.82
N SER A 580 11.90 10.36 -39.05
CA SER A 580 11.26 10.06 -40.34
C SER A 580 11.52 8.64 -40.87
N GLU A 581 12.02 7.73 -40.03
CA GLU A 581 12.22 6.32 -40.42
C GLU A 581 10.87 5.60 -40.53
N VAL A 582 10.74 4.74 -41.54
CA VAL A 582 9.53 3.95 -41.78
C VAL A 582 9.45 2.81 -40.75
N GLN A 583 8.45 2.85 -39.88
CA GLN A 583 8.19 1.85 -38.85
C GLN A 583 7.24 0.75 -39.34
N SER A 584 6.27 1.12 -40.19
CA SER A 584 5.31 0.19 -40.79
C SER A 584 4.81 0.72 -42.13
N SER A 585 4.22 -0.14 -42.95
CA SER A 585 3.57 0.27 -44.19
C SER A 585 2.35 -0.58 -44.50
N SER A 586 1.28 0.07 -44.93
CA SER A 586 0.07 -0.59 -45.42
C SER A 586 0.06 -0.52 -46.94
N ILE A 587 0.17 -1.68 -47.60
CA ILE A 587 0.22 -1.79 -49.07
C ILE A 587 -0.99 -2.60 -49.52
N LYS A 588 -1.70 -2.11 -50.52
CA LYS A 588 -2.80 -2.85 -51.15
C LYS A 588 -2.69 -2.80 -52.66
N THR A 589 -2.77 -3.98 -53.26
CA THR A 589 -2.83 -4.17 -54.71
C THR A 589 -4.22 -4.66 -55.08
N CYS A 590 -4.84 -4.01 -56.06
CA CYS A 590 -6.19 -4.30 -56.52
C CYS A 590 -6.21 -4.42 -58.05
N SER A 591 -7.07 -5.30 -58.55
CA SER A 591 -7.37 -5.44 -59.97
C SER A 591 -8.70 -4.75 -60.27
N PHE A 592 -8.70 -3.86 -61.26
CA PHE A 592 -9.86 -3.06 -61.65
C PHE A 592 -10.27 -3.40 -63.09
N THR A 593 -11.57 -3.63 -63.29
CA THR A 593 -12.15 -3.84 -64.63
C THR A 593 -12.80 -2.54 -65.10
N THR A 594 -12.12 -1.80 -65.98
CA THR A 594 -12.63 -0.53 -66.52
C THR A 594 -13.02 -0.66 -68.00
N THR A 595 -14.18 -0.14 -68.37
CA THR A 595 -14.64 -0.08 -69.77
C THR A 595 -13.89 0.98 -70.56
N GLU A 596 -13.61 2.12 -69.92
CA GLU A 596 -12.85 3.24 -70.47
C GLU A 596 -11.85 3.78 -69.45
N LEU A 597 -10.65 4.14 -69.89
CA LEU A 597 -9.58 4.64 -69.04
C LEU A 597 -8.60 5.49 -69.84
N VAL A 598 -8.13 6.61 -69.27
CA VAL A 598 -6.97 7.36 -69.79
C VAL A 598 -5.98 7.58 -68.68
N MET A 599 -4.75 7.10 -68.87
CA MET A 599 -3.63 7.38 -67.99
C MET A 599 -2.59 8.23 -68.72
N CYS A 600 -2.16 9.29 -68.04
CA CYS A 600 -1.16 10.24 -68.52
C CYS A 600 0.08 10.17 -67.60
N SER A 601 1.11 9.44 -68.01
CA SER A 601 2.28 9.22 -67.17
C SER A 601 3.22 10.44 -67.11
N THR A 602 4.09 10.47 -66.09
CA THR A 602 5.11 11.51 -65.90
C THR A 602 6.22 11.50 -66.96
N ASP A 603 6.49 10.34 -67.57
CA ASP A 603 7.43 10.19 -68.70
C ASP A 603 6.82 10.54 -70.07
N GLY A 604 5.55 10.99 -70.09
CA GLY A 604 4.89 11.49 -71.30
C GLY A 604 4.39 10.39 -72.22
N ARG A 605 3.86 9.33 -71.64
CA ARG A 605 3.14 8.27 -72.34
C ARG A 605 1.65 8.38 -72.00
N MET A 606 0.83 8.36 -73.04
CA MET A 606 -0.62 8.30 -72.94
C MET A 606 -1.05 6.86 -73.20
N THR A 607 -1.71 6.25 -72.22
CA THR A 607 -2.29 4.91 -72.34
C THR A 607 -3.80 5.01 -72.20
N VAL A 608 -4.53 4.51 -73.19
CA VAL A 608 -5.98 4.70 -73.31
C VAL A 608 -6.66 3.37 -73.59
N VAL A 609 -7.61 3.01 -72.75
CA VAL A 609 -8.64 2.01 -73.07
C VAL A 609 -9.87 2.79 -73.48
N ALA A 610 -10.26 2.67 -74.75
CA ALA A 610 -11.45 3.34 -75.27
C ALA A 610 -12.52 2.31 -75.64
N ASP A 611 -13.78 2.61 -75.32
CA ASP A 611 -14.91 1.87 -75.85
C ASP A 611 -15.30 2.48 -77.20
N LEU A 612 -15.14 1.70 -78.26
CA LEU A 612 -15.39 2.15 -79.62
C LEU A 612 -16.72 1.64 -80.15
N ALA A 613 -17.61 1.13 -79.28
CA ALA A 613 -18.93 0.63 -79.66
C ALA A 613 -19.76 1.65 -80.44
N LEU A 614 -19.66 2.94 -80.07
CA LEU A 614 -20.34 4.03 -80.77
C LEU A 614 -19.60 4.50 -82.03
N ALA A 615 -18.27 4.38 -82.04
CA ALA A 615 -17.42 4.85 -83.14
C ALA A 615 -17.27 3.86 -84.30
N ILE A 616 -17.55 2.57 -84.05
CA ILE A 616 -17.40 1.47 -85.01
C ILE A 616 -18.79 0.93 -85.39
N PRO A 617 -19.14 0.86 -86.69
CA PRO A 617 -20.41 0.30 -87.10
C PRO A 617 -20.52 -1.19 -86.74
N ASN A 618 -21.72 -1.66 -86.40
CA ASN A 618 -22.01 -3.07 -86.02
C ASN A 618 -21.24 -4.09 -86.89
N GLY A 619 -20.40 -4.90 -86.24
CA GLY A 619 -19.55 -5.91 -86.89
C GLY A 619 -18.19 -5.42 -87.38
N GLY A 620 -17.82 -4.16 -87.12
CA GLY A 620 -16.49 -3.63 -87.42
C GLY A 620 -15.42 -4.10 -86.43
N ASN A 621 -14.21 -4.36 -86.93
CA ASN A 621 -13.09 -4.80 -86.09
C ASN A 621 -12.30 -3.59 -85.52
N PRO A 622 -12.19 -3.42 -84.18
CA PRO A 622 -11.41 -2.35 -83.56
C PRO A 622 -9.94 -2.31 -83.96
N ALA A 623 -9.35 -3.42 -84.39
CA ALA A 623 -7.97 -3.46 -84.88
C ALA A 623 -7.75 -2.62 -86.17
N ARG A 624 -8.83 -2.18 -86.82
CA ARG A 624 -8.78 -1.28 -88.00
C ARG A 624 -8.85 0.20 -87.63
N THR A 625 -8.75 0.51 -86.34
CA THR A 625 -8.64 1.88 -85.86
C THR A 625 -7.20 2.33 -85.80
N ASN A 626 -7.00 3.63 -85.94
CA ASN A 626 -5.69 4.26 -85.88
C ASN A 626 -5.84 5.64 -85.24
N LEU A 627 -4.76 6.15 -84.65
CA LEU A 627 -4.69 7.53 -84.18
C LEU A 627 -4.60 8.51 -85.37
N ARG A 628 -4.40 9.82 -85.11
CA ARG A 628 -4.18 10.83 -86.18
C ARG A 628 -3.11 10.41 -87.18
N ASP A 629 -2.05 9.76 -86.70
CA ASP A 629 -1.11 9.03 -87.55
C ASP A 629 -1.64 7.62 -87.89
N LYS A 630 -1.73 7.32 -89.19
CA LYS A 630 -2.23 6.04 -89.73
C LYS A 630 -1.38 4.84 -89.36
N TYR A 631 -0.12 5.05 -88.97
CA TYR A 631 0.77 3.97 -88.54
C TYR A 631 0.64 3.64 -87.05
N CYS A 632 -0.11 4.42 -86.27
CA CYS A 632 -0.36 4.18 -84.85
C CYS A 632 -1.69 3.46 -84.64
N GLY A 633 -1.66 2.12 -84.71
CA GLY A 633 -2.79 1.25 -84.39
C GLY A 633 -2.87 0.88 -82.90
N PRO A 634 -3.95 0.19 -82.49
CA PRO A 634 -4.11 -0.29 -81.12
C PRO A 634 -3.11 -1.40 -80.80
N LYS A 635 -2.66 -1.43 -79.54
CA LYS A 635 -1.77 -2.46 -78.99
C LYS A 635 -2.52 -3.77 -78.73
N GLU A 636 -3.74 -3.67 -78.23
CA GLU A 636 -4.65 -4.80 -77.97
C GLU A 636 -6.07 -4.39 -78.35
N THR A 637 -6.92 -5.37 -78.69
CA THR A 637 -8.34 -5.15 -79.00
C THR A 637 -9.19 -6.30 -78.46
N ASP A 638 -10.36 -6.00 -77.90
CA ASP A 638 -11.30 -6.98 -77.34
C ASP A 638 -12.74 -6.51 -77.52
N GLY A 639 -13.53 -7.25 -78.31
CA GLY A 639 -14.91 -6.88 -78.63
C GLY A 639 -15.00 -5.52 -79.34
N SER A 640 -15.56 -4.51 -78.66
CA SER A 640 -15.64 -3.10 -79.10
C SER A 640 -14.52 -2.22 -78.55
N ARG A 641 -13.65 -2.74 -77.67
CA ARG A 641 -12.63 -1.96 -76.96
C ARG A 641 -11.27 -2.04 -77.64
N ALA A 642 -10.50 -0.97 -77.52
CA ALA A 642 -9.13 -0.90 -78.03
C ALA A 642 -8.21 -0.22 -77.01
N LEU A 643 -7.02 -0.79 -76.83
CA LEU A 643 -5.95 -0.24 -76.01
C LEU A 643 -4.94 0.47 -76.91
N PHE A 644 -4.72 1.75 -76.68
CA PHE A 644 -3.64 2.52 -77.29
C PHE A 644 -2.59 2.87 -76.24
N SER A 645 -1.31 2.83 -76.61
CA SER A 645 -0.23 3.33 -75.75
C SER A 645 0.85 3.96 -76.61
N PHE A 646 1.02 5.27 -76.48
CA PHE A 646 1.90 6.05 -77.34
C PHE A 646 2.52 7.23 -76.59
N SER A 647 3.63 7.76 -77.09
CA SER A 647 4.23 8.97 -76.52
C SER A 647 3.45 10.21 -76.94
N LEU A 648 3.29 11.16 -76.02
CA LEU A 648 2.59 12.43 -76.26
C LEU A 648 3.14 13.22 -77.46
N ASN A 649 4.42 13.07 -77.79
CA ASN A 649 5.06 13.75 -78.93
C ASN A 649 5.02 12.92 -80.24
N SER A 650 4.35 11.77 -80.23
CA SER A 650 4.21 10.86 -81.37
C SER A 650 2.76 10.74 -81.85
N CYS A 651 2.55 9.96 -82.91
CA CYS A 651 1.22 9.56 -83.41
C CYS A 651 0.28 10.71 -83.80
N GLY A 652 0.84 11.85 -84.21
CA GLY A 652 0.07 13.01 -84.67
C GLY A 652 -0.67 13.74 -83.54
N SER A 653 -0.25 13.58 -82.29
CA SER A 653 -0.83 14.28 -81.14
C SER A 653 -0.69 15.80 -81.31
N THR A 654 -1.78 16.51 -81.03
CA THR A 654 -1.84 17.97 -81.07
C THR A 654 -1.65 18.54 -79.67
N VAL A 655 -1.01 19.70 -79.56
CA VAL A 655 -0.73 20.33 -78.27
C VAL A 655 -1.46 21.67 -78.19
N LYS A 656 -2.25 21.86 -77.13
CA LYS A 656 -2.94 23.10 -76.80
C LYS A 656 -2.30 23.69 -75.54
N LEU A 657 -1.67 24.85 -75.67
CA LEU A 657 -1.04 25.56 -74.56
C LEU A 657 -2.03 26.58 -73.98
N SER A 658 -2.34 26.46 -72.68
CA SER A 658 -3.09 27.42 -71.88
C SER A 658 -2.15 28.21 -70.96
N LYS A 659 -2.67 29.19 -70.21
CA LYS A 659 -1.86 30.00 -69.28
C LYS A 659 -1.21 29.18 -68.16
N GLU A 660 -1.89 28.12 -67.70
CA GLU A 660 -1.47 27.32 -66.54
C GLU A 660 -1.28 25.83 -66.87
N TYR A 661 -1.72 25.38 -68.04
CA TYR A 661 -1.72 23.96 -68.42
C TYR A 661 -1.31 23.76 -69.87
N VAL A 662 -0.75 22.59 -70.18
CA VAL A 662 -0.59 22.07 -71.54
C VAL A 662 -1.47 20.85 -71.72
N THR A 663 -2.26 20.82 -72.79
CA THR A 663 -3.14 19.70 -73.11
C THR A 663 -2.69 19.04 -74.41
N TYR A 664 -2.35 17.77 -74.33
CA TYR A 664 -2.07 16.91 -75.47
C TYR A 664 -3.34 16.19 -75.86
N GLU A 665 -3.70 16.26 -77.14
CA GLU A 665 -4.95 15.71 -77.68
C GLU A 665 -4.66 14.86 -78.90
N ASN A 666 -5.26 13.67 -78.97
CA ASN A 666 -5.27 12.84 -80.17
C ASN A 666 -6.71 12.48 -80.55
N GLU A 667 -6.92 11.79 -81.66
CA GLU A 667 -8.23 11.27 -82.10
C GLU A 667 -8.10 9.84 -82.60
N ILE A 668 -9.03 8.97 -82.21
CA ILE A 668 -9.14 7.59 -82.72
C ILE A 668 -10.05 7.61 -83.94
N PHE A 669 -9.55 7.12 -85.07
CA PHE A 669 -10.25 7.02 -86.35
C PHE A 669 -10.54 5.58 -86.70
N TYR A 670 -11.74 5.30 -87.23
CA TYR A 670 -12.07 4.03 -87.87
C TYR A 670 -11.98 4.14 -89.40
N SER A 671 -11.14 3.30 -90.03
CA SER A 671 -10.92 3.35 -91.47
C SER A 671 -12.09 2.72 -92.28
N LYS A 672 -13.02 3.54 -92.80
CA LYS A 672 -14.18 3.09 -93.61
C LYS A 672 -13.87 2.67 -95.07
N LYS A 673 -12.61 2.34 -95.43
CA LYS A 673 -12.15 2.17 -96.83
C LYS A 673 -12.82 1.06 -97.68
N LEU A 674 -13.72 0.25 -97.13
CA LEU A 674 -14.47 -0.79 -97.86
C LEU A 674 -15.98 -0.49 -98.05
N ARG A 675 -16.58 0.48 -97.35
CA ARG A 675 -17.99 0.88 -97.59
C ARG A 675 -18.15 1.81 -98.79
N ALA A 676 -17.16 2.67 -99.04
CA ALA A 676 -17.20 3.64 -100.15
C ALA A 676 -17.25 2.98 -101.55
N LEU A 677 -16.92 1.68 -101.66
CA LEU A 677 -17.02 0.95 -102.92
C LEU A 677 -18.42 0.37 -103.20
N LYS A 678 -19.34 0.36 -102.21
CA LYS A 678 -20.64 -0.34 -102.34
C LYS A 678 -21.89 0.54 -102.32
N ASN A 679 -21.89 1.78 -101.84
CA ASN A 679 -23.05 2.69 -101.92
C ASN A 679 -22.62 4.17 -101.83
N PRO A 680 -22.77 4.99 -102.90
CA PRO A 680 -22.32 6.40 -102.92
C PRO A 680 -23.33 7.43 -102.40
N ALA A 681 -24.50 7.01 -101.89
CA ALA A 681 -25.66 7.89 -101.72
C ALA A 681 -26.07 8.14 -100.25
N ASP A 682 -25.10 8.34 -99.35
CA ASP A 682 -25.40 8.84 -98.00
C ASP A 682 -24.28 9.77 -97.49
N PRO A 683 -24.47 11.11 -97.53
CA PRO A 683 -23.50 12.07 -97.05
C PRO A 683 -23.76 12.44 -95.58
N SER A 684 -23.96 11.46 -94.68
CA SER A 684 -23.83 11.72 -93.25
C SER A 684 -22.34 11.72 -92.88
N ASN A 685 -21.73 12.90 -92.89
CA ASN A 685 -20.31 13.10 -92.61
C ASN A 685 -20.00 13.17 -91.09
N ASP A 686 -20.88 12.66 -90.24
CA ASP A 686 -20.58 12.45 -88.83
C ASP A 686 -19.75 11.17 -88.70
N ILE A 687 -18.43 11.38 -88.70
CA ILE A 687 -17.50 10.38 -88.21
C ILE A 687 -17.60 10.48 -86.69
N ASP A 688 -18.22 9.49 -86.05
CA ASP A 688 -18.12 9.30 -84.61
C ASP A 688 -16.62 9.15 -84.27
N ARG A 689 -16.08 10.18 -83.63
CA ARG A 689 -14.69 10.30 -83.18
C ARG A 689 -14.63 10.16 -81.67
N VAL A 690 -13.64 9.41 -81.22
CA VAL A 690 -13.25 9.37 -79.81
C VAL A 690 -11.99 10.21 -79.66
N THR A 691 -12.10 11.32 -78.92
CA THR A 691 -10.99 12.22 -78.63
C THR A 691 -10.44 11.88 -77.26
N MET A 692 -9.12 11.78 -77.14
CA MET A 692 -8.44 11.56 -75.86
C MET A 692 -7.48 12.70 -75.56
N GLN A 693 -7.46 13.14 -74.31
CA GLN A 693 -6.72 14.29 -73.84
C GLN A 693 -5.90 13.93 -72.59
N CYS A 694 -4.69 14.47 -72.51
CA CYS A 694 -3.86 14.49 -71.31
C CYS A 694 -3.44 15.93 -71.01
N THR A 695 -3.81 16.43 -69.84
CA THR A 695 -3.53 17.80 -69.42
C THR A 695 -2.52 17.81 -68.28
N TYR A 696 -1.41 18.54 -68.45
CA TYR A 696 -0.35 18.69 -67.46
C TYR A 696 -0.23 20.15 -67.00
N PRO A 697 0.00 20.41 -65.71
CA PRO A 697 0.27 21.76 -65.22
C PRO A 697 1.63 22.25 -65.74
N LEU A 698 1.69 23.49 -66.22
CA LEU A 698 2.92 24.06 -66.77
C LEU A 698 4.03 24.22 -65.73
N SER A 699 3.65 24.47 -64.47
CA SER A 699 4.59 24.63 -63.35
C SER A 699 5.38 23.36 -63.03
N GLY A 700 4.87 22.19 -63.43
CA GLY A 700 5.44 20.88 -63.11
C GLY A 700 6.29 20.25 -64.23
N LEU A 701 6.38 20.91 -65.38
CA LEU A 701 7.03 20.34 -66.55
C LEU A 701 8.51 20.69 -66.59
N PHE A 702 9.36 19.69 -66.36
CA PHE A 702 10.81 19.85 -66.43
C PHE A 702 11.31 20.03 -67.87
N ARG A 703 10.60 19.46 -68.86
CA ARG A 703 10.94 19.56 -70.29
C ARG A 703 9.69 19.68 -71.16
N LEU A 704 9.38 20.91 -71.57
CA LEU A 704 8.33 21.20 -72.54
C LEU A 704 8.85 21.06 -73.98
N PHE A 705 8.09 20.45 -74.89
CA PHE A 705 8.40 20.34 -76.33
C PHE A 705 9.69 19.60 -76.73
N SER A 706 10.30 18.82 -75.83
CA SER A 706 11.48 18.03 -76.20
C SER A 706 11.07 16.82 -77.05
N VAL A 707 11.57 16.78 -78.29
CA VAL A 707 11.32 15.68 -79.25
C VAL A 707 11.82 14.33 -78.72
N TYR A 708 12.78 14.32 -77.79
CA TYR A 708 13.46 13.11 -77.34
C TYR A 708 13.06 12.63 -75.94
N LYS A 709 12.60 13.51 -75.04
CA LYS A 709 12.20 13.12 -73.68
C LYS A 709 11.26 14.15 -73.04
N PHE A 710 9.99 13.77 -72.86
CA PHE A 710 9.05 14.49 -71.99
C PHE A 710 9.29 14.08 -70.54
N GLU A 711 9.19 15.03 -69.61
CA GLU A 711 9.37 14.77 -68.18
C GLU A 711 8.57 15.78 -67.36
N SER A 712 7.69 15.25 -66.49
CA SER A 712 6.80 15.98 -65.61
C SER A 712 7.01 15.50 -64.17
N ASP A 713 6.89 16.40 -63.19
CA ASP A 713 6.88 16.07 -61.77
C ASP A 713 5.62 15.31 -61.34
N LYS A 714 4.48 15.56 -62.01
CA LYS A 714 3.16 14.98 -61.72
C LYS A 714 2.55 14.31 -62.95
N ALA A 715 1.72 13.29 -62.71
CA ALA A 715 0.91 12.66 -63.75
C ALA A 715 -0.11 13.67 -64.33
N GLY A 716 -0.49 13.47 -65.59
CA GLY A 716 -1.46 14.33 -66.26
C GLY A 716 -2.90 13.92 -65.98
N PHE A 717 -3.83 14.86 -66.16
CA PHE A 717 -5.26 14.59 -66.10
C PHE A 717 -5.75 14.05 -67.45
N GLY A 718 -6.26 12.82 -67.44
CA GLY A 718 -6.77 12.13 -68.61
C GLY A 718 -8.26 12.38 -68.85
N ARG A 719 -8.68 12.51 -70.11
CA ARG A 719 -10.10 12.62 -70.48
C ARG A 719 -10.38 11.94 -71.82
N ILE A 720 -11.46 11.17 -71.90
CA ILE A 720 -12.07 10.69 -73.16
C ILE A 720 -13.32 11.51 -73.45
N VAL A 721 -13.51 11.89 -74.72
CA VAL A 721 -14.69 12.61 -75.19
C VAL A 721 -15.25 11.90 -76.42
N HIS A 722 -16.51 11.48 -76.33
CA HIS A 722 -17.28 10.91 -77.44
C HIS A 722 -18.08 12.01 -78.14
N SER A 723 -18.04 12.06 -79.47
CA SER A 723 -18.63 13.15 -80.25
C SER A 723 -20.16 13.12 -80.37
N ALA A 724 -20.83 12.02 -80.02
CA ALA A 724 -22.29 11.84 -80.16
C ALA A 724 -23.16 12.39 -79.00
N HIS A 725 -22.57 12.99 -77.96
CA HIS A 725 -23.33 13.64 -76.86
C HIS A 725 -22.79 15.04 -76.55
N SER A 726 -22.96 15.97 -77.50
CA SER A 726 -22.85 17.40 -77.22
C SER A 726 -24.21 18.10 -77.40
N THR A 727 -25.23 17.65 -76.66
CA THR A 727 -26.42 18.47 -76.36
C THR A 727 -27.24 17.82 -75.23
N GLU A 728 -26.91 18.13 -73.98
CA GLU A 728 -27.88 18.35 -72.88
C GLU A 728 -27.18 18.84 -71.61
N GLY A 729 -27.69 19.94 -71.05
CA GLY A 729 -27.70 20.24 -69.62
C GLY A 729 -26.38 20.30 -68.86
N LEU A 730 -25.77 21.49 -68.82
CA LEU A 730 -24.92 21.90 -67.72
C LEU A 730 -25.76 21.96 -66.42
N LEU A 731 -25.82 20.86 -65.67
CA LEU A 731 -26.22 20.88 -64.26
C LEU A 731 -24.95 20.78 -63.42
N SER A 732 -24.36 21.95 -63.15
CA SER A 732 -23.50 22.14 -61.99
C SER A 732 -24.32 21.83 -60.73
N PRO A 733 -23.83 21.02 -59.78
CA PRO A 733 -24.37 21.08 -58.43
C PRO A 733 -24.04 22.46 -57.86
N THR A 734 -25.08 23.24 -57.65
CA THR A 734 -25.03 24.49 -56.89
C THR A 734 -24.59 24.16 -55.47
N MET A 735 -23.41 24.63 -55.06
CA MET A 735 -23.12 24.88 -53.65
C MET A 735 -22.97 26.39 -53.50
N GLU A 736 -23.96 27.01 -52.87
CA GLU A 736 -23.93 28.42 -52.48
C GLU A 736 -22.78 28.66 -51.48
N PRO A 737 -21.89 29.64 -51.71
CA PRO A 737 -21.10 30.20 -50.63
C PRO A 737 -21.96 31.25 -49.90
N THR A 738 -22.66 30.81 -48.85
CA THR A 738 -23.22 31.75 -47.87
C THR A 738 -22.13 32.08 -46.86
N THR A 739 -21.40 33.19 -47.06
CA THR A 739 -21.05 34.14 -45.99
C THR A 739 -20.25 35.32 -46.54
N VAL A 740 -20.71 36.50 -46.15
CA VAL A 740 -20.32 37.82 -46.58
C VAL A 740 -18.94 38.17 -46.00
N PHE A 741 -17.94 38.39 -46.85
CA PHE A 741 -16.73 39.12 -46.47
C PHE A 741 -16.92 40.62 -46.72
N GLN A 742 -17.14 41.36 -45.63
CA GLN A 742 -17.02 42.81 -45.63
C GLN A 742 -15.55 43.20 -45.81
N THR A 743 -15.28 44.03 -46.81
CA THR A 743 -14.04 44.79 -46.96
C THR A 743 -14.08 46.03 -46.06
N PRO A 744 -12.97 46.39 -45.40
CA PRO A 744 -12.66 47.78 -45.12
C PRO A 744 -11.50 48.28 -45.99
N VAL A 745 -11.69 49.50 -46.47
CA VAL A 745 -10.84 50.24 -47.38
C VAL A 745 -9.58 50.80 -46.69
N TYR A 746 -8.52 50.88 -47.49
CA TYR A 746 -7.19 51.48 -47.28
C TYR A 746 -7.13 52.83 -46.57
N ASN A 747 -6.02 53.09 -45.87
CA ASN A 747 -5.32 54.37 -46.01
C ASN A 747 -3.79 54.26 -45.87
N THR A 748 -3.11 54.86 -46.85
CA THR A 748 -1.66 54.95 -47.05
C THR A 748 -0.97 56.00 -46.19
N ARG A 749 0.29 55.78 -45.75
CA ARG A 749 1.48 56.61 -46.10
C ARG A 749 2.77 56.24 -45.32
N ARG A 750 3.85 56.04 -46.12
CA ARG A 750 5.28 56.48 -45.99
C ARG A 750 6.03 56.20 -44.66
N SER A 751 7.33 55.86 -44.59
CA SER A 751 8.45 55.69 -45.53
C SER A 751 9.72 55.46 -44.67
N ARG A 752 10.61 54.53 -45.06
CA ARG A 752 12.09 54.65 -45.16
C ARG A 752 12.83 53.34 -44.82
N ARG A 753 13.46 52.79 -45.85
CA ARG A 753 14.65 51.90 -45.83
C ARG A 753 15.88 52.69 -45.28
N PRO A 754 16.97 52.04 -44.79
CA PRO A 754 17.87 51.29 -45.67
C PRO A 754 18.52 49.99 -45.13
N VAL A 755 19.07 49.29 -46.12
CA VAL A 755 19.83 48.04 -46.15
C VAL A 755 21.24 48.21 -45.57
N SER A 756 21.83 47.17 -44.96
CA SER A 756 23.27 46.85 -45.15
C SER A 756 23.63 45.42 -44.71
N MET A 757 24.77 44.96 -45.25
CA MET A 757 25.28 43.60 -45.45
C MET A 757 25.84 42.87 -44.21
N ARG A 758 25.87 41.53 -44.35
CA ARG A 758 26.73 40.47 -43.72
C ARG A 758 28.21 40.88 -43.50
N PRO A 759 29.01 40.25 -42.59
CA PRO A 759 29.38 38.81 -42.67
C PRO A 759 29.63 38.08 -41.32
N GLY A 760 29.80 36.75 -41.40
CA GLY A 760 30.13 35.88 -40.26
C GLY A 760 31.63 35.58 -40.10
N TYR A 761 32.03 34.99 -38.97
CA TYR A 761 33.05 33.95 -38.84
C TYR A 761 33.15 33.41 -37.41
N GLN A 762 33.89 32.32 -37.28
CA GLN A 762 33.95 31.29 -36.24
C GLN A 762 34.58 31.62 -34.86
N SER A 763 34.22 30.74 -33.90
CA SER A 763 35.02 30.08 -32.84
C SER A 763 35.66 30.90 -31.71
N LEU A 764 35.57 30.38 -30.47
CA LEU A 764 36.70 29.75 -29.77
C LEU A 764 36.30 29.23 -28.37
N VAL A 765 36.63 27.97 -28.13
CA VAL A 765 36.78 27.33 -26.82
C VAL A 765 37.90 28.01 -26.02
N LYS A 766 37.73 28.21 -24.71
CA LYS A 766 38.84 28.32 -23.74
C LYS A 766 38.46 27.74 -22.38
N TYR A 767 39.44 27.04 -21.79
CA TYR A 767 39.42 26.17 -20.63
C TYR A 767 39.69 26.88 -19.27
N ILE A 768 39.17 26.25 -18.19
CA ILE A 768 39.72 26.00 -16.83
C ILE A 768 39.91 27.16 -15.82
N LYS A 769 39.32 26.97 -14.62
CA LYS A 769 40.08 26.97 -13.35
C LYS A 769 39.45 26.07 -12.28
N VAL A 770 40.22 25.09 -11.83
CA VAL A 770 39.99 24.25 -10.65
C VAL A 770 40.57 24.95 -9.42
N SER A 771 39.90 24.84 -8.28
CA SER A 771 40.55 24.97 -6.97
C SER A 771 40.09 23.84 -6.05
N SER A 772 41.10 23.12 -5.55
CA SER A 772 41.12 22.03 -4.60
C SER A 772 40.61 22.39 -3.20
N PHE A 773 39.96 21.45 -2.50
CA PHE A 773 40.38 21.08 -1.14
C PHE A 773 39.96 19.64 -0.84
N ARG A 774 40.88 18.93 -0.18
CA ARG A 774 40.93 17.49 0.09
C ARG A 774 40.57 17.26 1.57
N LYS A 775 40.19 16.01 1.90
CA LYS A 775 40.21 15.34 3.24
C LYS A 775 39.01 15.66 4.16
N ASN A 776 38.34 14.73 4.85
CA ASN A 776 38.69 13.38 5.33
C ASN A 776 37.43 12.49 5.52
N LEU A 777 37.56 11.20 5.19
CA LEU A 777 36.73 10.11 5.78
C LEU A 777 37.31 9.69 7.14
N PRO A 778 36.47 9.18 8.05
CA PRO A 778 36.87 8.12 8.96
C PRO A 778 36.06 6.83 8.75
N LYS A 779 36.77 5.72 8.54
CA LYS A 779 36.31 4.35 8.80
C LYS A 779 36.81 3.93 10.18
N LYS A 780 35.91 3.50 11.08
CA LYS A 780 35.91 2.20 11.78
C LYS A 780 35.08 2.24 13.07
N GLY A 781 34.06 1.37 13.10
CA GLY A 781 33.83 0.38 14.15
C GLY A 781 33.42 0.85 15.55
N ALA A 782 32.14 0.69 15.87
CA ALA A 782 31.69 0.27 17.20
C ALA A 782 30.35 -0.48 17.04
N LYS A 783 30.36 -1.79 17.33
CA LYS A 783 29.15 -2.52 17.72
C LYS A 783 28.76 -1.97 19.08
N GLY A 784 27.71 -1.16 19.13
CA GLY A 784 27.00 -0.82 20.35
C GLY A 784 25.60 -1.37 20.24
N GLN A 785 25.28 -2.40 21.03
CA GLN A 785 23.90 -2.68 21.39
C GLN A 785 23.38 -1.43 22.09
N LEU A 786 22.44 -0.72 21.47
CA LEU A 786 21.60 0.22 22.20
C LEU A 786 20.65 -0.63 23.06
N GLN A 787 21.10 -1.00 24.25
CA GLN A 787 20.17 -1.32 25.34
C GLN A 787 19.60 0.02 25.80
N ILE A 788 18.46 0.39 25.23
CA ILE A 788 17.57 1.35 25.87
C ILE A 788 17.03 0.60 27.08
N LYS A 789 17.48 1.00 28.28
CA LYS A 789 16.77 0.66 29.52
C LYS A 789 15.37 1.24 29.40
N LEU A 790 14.40 0.42 28.98
CA LEU A 790 13.02 0.68 29.31
C LEU A 790 12.91 0.46 30.82
N ASN A 791 12.91 1.56 31.58
CA ASN A 791 12.22 1.53 32.85
C ASN A 791 10.74 1.22 32.52
N PRO A 792 10.12 0.18 33.11
CA PRO A 792 8.68 -0.08 32.95
C PRO A 792 7.78 0.98 33.61
N PHE A 793 8.33 2.17 33.90
CA PHE A 793 7.65 3.29 34.52
C PHE A 793 8.09 4.62 33.90
N ILE A 794 7.78 4.86 32.62
CA ILE A 794 7.74 6.23 32.08
C ILE A 794 6.52 6.42 31.18
N ALA A 795 5.72 7.43 31.56
CA ALA A 795 4.66 8.13 30.86
C ALA A 795 3.24 7.52 30.83
N LEU A 796 2.51 7.76 31.94
CA LEU A 796 1.51 8.83 31.94
C LEU A 796 2.03 10.00 32.80
#